data_AF-A0A8H4XCA7-F1
#
_entry.id   AF-A0A8H4XCA7-F1
#
_cell.length_a   1.000
_cell.length_b   1.000
_cell.length_c   1.000
_cell.angle_alpha   90.00
_cell.angle_beta   90.00
_cell.angle_gamma   90.00
#
_symmetry.space_group_name_H-M   'P 1'
#
loop_
_entity.id
_entity.type
_entity.pdbx_description
1 polymer ?
#
loop_
_entity_poly.entity_id
_entity_poly.type
_entity_poly.pdbx_seq_one_letter_code
_entity_poly.pdbx_strand_id
1 'polypeptide(L)'
;MADVEDREPKNEYDDEEDESDEEYELTTRTQHAIKKMHQIFNGKATEEDADIFIRDHREVVTQHAGGRDGTFLHNVILEVYQRSILAINVKPLVKRLIEMYPYLLRITNGEGQTPLYSAINYKRYTWRLVDYMLSSCEDPLCIADTLDKLYGKDRSAKTCLTLAFEKGHRDEVLRNLIIHASNKALELPDGSDRTAFHYAVEYSQCSNERVGVVELLLERDGAIIKQRRVSGAVESADTLLDLNYTGEEDNTKYSVYNEHQRTAKLYLEKLAKNDREAKDLEAKTRRIDQDRAESKPTNNTSSFKDMKAPKSPKSRAFEGRNRGIEKPERDGESVAAKKEPRILDENERDRQRLKEQEAQELKVRESRTRSRHQSPERTKHTKDMKTRPDDQTVTAFKVPADHVPNSSQKRLTNTRSFDTEDERKKREKEVTFSKKSAAKGPDSKVLARNSTKILNMLKLHYMRTRSVRKATSFLYGKNSQENVHLFFDYHGVPKKIPDHVFNEHFGKDKDRGIRLDEVLMYVRFPIVTVTHSGRKAPKPRAAGRQDMEFFFNWLHMKGVRRILRVEVEDSDTAPHSDESIMISLEKIVVEHLDWQKTDLDPRVICQQGSKANHPDPFEGARGQTSGPKSQLREVTLKWSGNNAVLRAWSEAEGLPRLEKLETVNIHTPAYSDLLDTREWVDSNLADFDRRLNDKAKEVSKTRIADEAVPPKQQNAVELKSARNSEVPNAKPYKERKIEVLPREGRSGTEATMPVNSVLQKAGSPNPVTEHDWLDCMDRFAECMSRLWQNTVDLSNEQLRHDLGNSGESFSSNKSTIRSLLEPVVVALIDDGVDCCDSDFSGRVNIIDGKTFDYQDESVGQYYVSKARHGTEMARLILRVCPMASIYSIRLKTHTSSDNGNVTIDATSAALAIEAALDKKAAIISMSWTLPVPADGSEEKRVLDSVLETACKRKVPMFCSSSDRISSTDHYPSAFRRDNFFLIGAAHDDGSAYAHAGKGNHFIFPGVNVNTSGSRNLSEYLANQTSLSKESTGSSIATALAAGLGAMITYCFKASALATVSARAQQGKDVVARSELVKPSDVDRIAEHDVLKTAFSRIGQHVENWRM
;
A
#
# COMPACT_ATOMS: atom_id res chain seq x y z
N MET A 1 -58.19 -66.08 3.45
CA MET A 1 -58.59 -64.71 3.07
C MET A 1 -57.38 -64.12 2.34
N ALA A 2 -57.25 -64.22 1.02
CA ALA A 2 -58.29 -64.40 -0.03
C ALA A 2 -59.34 -63.28 0.03
N ASP A 3 -59.76 -62.64 -1.06
CA ASP A 3 -59.69 -63.03 -2.50
C ASP A 3 -58.78 -62.04 -3.31
N VAL A 4 -58.32 -62.20 -4.56
CA VAL A 4 -58.71 -62.92 -5.82
C VAL A 4 -59.68 -62.14 -6.74
N GLU A 5 -59.43 -62.24 -8.06
CA GLU A 5 -59.99 -61.54 -9.24
C GLU A 5 -59.32 -60.18 -9.60
N ASP A 6 -58.63 -59.93 -10.73
CA ASP A 6 -58.44 -60.53 -12.10
C ASP A 6 -59.25 -59.86 -13.25
N ARG A 7 -58.63 -58.94 -14.01
CA ARG A 7 -58.57 -58.91 -15.51
C ARG A 7 -58.15 -57.58 -16.16
N GLU A 8 -57.58 -57.70 -17.37
CA GLU A 8 -57.30 -56.63 -18.35
C GLU A 8 -58.60 -56.10 -19.02
N PRO A 9 -58.53 -55.02 -19.82
CA PRO A 9 -58.26 -55.24 -21.25
C PRO A 9 -57.16 -54.37 -21.87
N LYS A 10 -56.66 -54.82 -23.02
CA LYS A 10 -55.69 -54.14 -23.90
C LYS A 10 -56.36 -53.06 -24.77
N ASN A 11 -55.61 -52.02 -25.15
CA ASN A 11 -55.07 -51.86 -26.52
C ASN A 11 -54.24 -50.57 -26.65
N GLU A 12 -53.29 -50.59 -27.60
CA GLU A 12 -52.77 -49.53 -28.51
C GLU A 12 -52.63 -48.07 -27.97
N TYR A 13 -51.55 -47.33 -28.27
CA TYR A 13 -50.73 -47.31 -29.50
C TYR A 13 -49.22 -47.19 -29.24
N ASP A 14 -48.44 -47.44 -30.30
CA ASP A 14 -47.03 -47.04 -30.43
C ASP A 14 -46.87 -45.51 -30.52
N ASP A 15 -45.72 -44.95 -30.09
CA ASP A 15 -45.19 -43.62 -30.49
C ASP A 15 -43.79 -43.33 -29.83
N GLU A 16 -42.85 -44.30 -29.80
CA GLU A 16 -41.49 -44.12 -29.22
C GLU A 16 -40.32 -44.72 -30.07
N GLU A 17 -40.36 -44.62 -31.42
CA GLU A 17 -39.19 -45.00 -32.28
C GLU A 17 -38.63 -43.88 -33.20
N ASP A 18 -39.26 -42.69 -33.30
CA ASP A 18 -38.84 -41.66 -34.28
C ASP A 18 -37.61 -40.80 -33.86
N GLU A 19 -37.23 -40.71 -32.58
CA GLU A 19 -36.14 -39.81 -32.15
C GLU A 19 -34.73 -40.25 -32.59
N SER A 20 -34.49 -41.52 -32.97
CA SER A 20 -33.12 -42.02 -33.20
C SER A 20 -32.53 -41.73 -34.58
N ASP A 21 -33.36 -41.63 -35.62
CA ASP A 21 -32.88 -41.48 -37.01
C ASP A 21 -32.47 -40.03 -37.33
N GLU A 22 -33.15 -39.02 -36.75
CA GLU A 22 -32.80 -37.61 -36.97
C GLU A 22 -31.40 -37.24 -36.44
N GLU A 23 -30.99 -37.74 -35.26
CA GLU A 23 -29.65 -37.45 -34.72
C GLU A 23 -28.53 -38.08 -35.59
N TYR A 24 -28.78 -39.28 -36.14
CA TYR A 24 -27.86 -39.95 -37.05
C TYR A 24 -27.71 -39.21 -38.39
N GLU A 25 -28.81 -38.71 -38.96
CA GLU A 25 -28.74 -37.94 -40.21
C GLU A 25 -28.10 -36.57 -39.98
N LEU A 26 -28.45 -35.86 -38.91
CA LEU A 26 -27.86 -34.55 -38.54
C LEU A 26 -26.34 -34.65 -38.33
N THR A 27 -25.89 -35.71 -37.64
CA THR A 27 -24.45 -35.99 -37.45
C THR A 27 -23.75 -36.19 -38.80
N THR A 28 -24.38 -36.92 -39.72
CA THR A 28 -23.86 -37.16 -41.07
C THR A 28 -23.80 -35.89 -41.91
N ARG A 29 -24.86 -35.05 -41.89
CA ARG A 29 -24.89 -33.73 -42.53
C ARG A 29 -23.80 -32.80 -41.97
N THR A 30 -23.56 -32.84 -40.66
CA THR A 30 -22.51 -32.05 -39.98
C THR A 30 -21.10 -32.46 -40.40
N GLN A 31 -20.81 -33.76 -40.45
CA GLN A 31 -19.51 -34.26 -40.94
C GLN A 31 -19.29 -33.89 -42.43
N HIS A 32 -20.34 -33.88 -43.25
CA HIS A 32 -20.26 -33.39 -44.63
C HIS A 32 -19.89 -31.90 -44.68
N ALA A 33 -20.54 -31.06 -43.87
CA ALA A 33 -20.26 -29.62 -43.80
C ALA A 33 -18.81 -29.33 -43.35
N ILE A 34 -18.29 -30.06 -42.35
CA ILE A 34 -16.88 -29.96 -41.92
C ILE A 34 -15.93 -30.35 -43.06
N LYS A 35 -16.23 -31.44 -43.79
CA LYS A 35 -15.43 -31.90 -44.94
C LYS A 35 -15.44 -30.89 -46.09
N LYS A 36 -16.57 -30.21 -46.34
CA LYS A 36 -16.71 -29.09 -47.29
C LYS A 36 -15.95 -27.85 -46.84
N MET A 37 -16.03 -27.49 -45.56
CA MET A 37 -15.25 -26.40 -44.98
C MET A 37 -13.74 -26.63 -45.19
N HIS A 38 -13.25 -27.85 -44.98
CA HIS A 38 -11.86 -28.22 -45.22
C HIS A 38 -11.45 -28.21 -46.71
N GLN A 39 -12.39 -28.24 -47.66
CA GLN A 39 -12.10 -28.08 -49.09
C GLN A 39 -11.96 -26.59 -49.48
N ILE A 40 -12.86 -25.74 -48.99
CA ILE A 40 -12.91 -24.31 -49.34
C ILE A 40 -11.89 -23.51 -48.50
N PHE A 41 -11.98 -23.58 -47.18
CA PHE A 41 -11.25 -22.72 -46.24
C PHE A 41 -9.85 -23.24 -45.88
N ASN A 42 -9.32 -24.25 -46.58
CA ASN A 42 -7.87 -24.50 -46.59
C ASN A 42 -7.13 -23.64 -47.65
N GLY A 43 -7.86 -23.03 -48.59
CA GLY A 43 -7.33 -22.03 -49.52
C GLY A 43 -7.39 -20.59 -48.99
N LYS A 44 -7.24 -19.62 -49.90
CA LYS A 44 -7.60 -18.21 -49.67
C LYS A 44 -9.07 -18.01 -50.06
N ALA A 45 -9.99 -18.40 -49.19
CA ALA A 45 -11.41 -18.12 -49.39
C ALA A 45 -11.72 -16.62 -49.23
N THR A 46 -12.73 -16.12 -49.94
CA THR A 46 -13.25 -14.76 -49.83
C THR A 46 -14.44 -14.67 -48.86
N GLU A 47 -15.08 -13.50 -48.76
CA GLU A 47 -16.35 -13.36 -48.03
C GLU A 47 -17.54 -13.87 -48.86
N GLU A 48 -17.47 -13.87 -50.20
CA GLU A 48 -18.47 -14.54 -51.05
C GLU A 48 -18.44 -16.08 -50.89
N ASP A 49 -17.25 -16.68 -50.76
CA ASP A 49 -17.11 -18.12 -50.46
C ASP A 49 -17.78 -18.51 -49.13
N ALA A 50 -17.76 -17.59 -48.15
CA ALA A 50 -18.44 -17.76 -46.87
C ALA A 50 -19.97 -17.66 -47.01
N ASP A 51 -20.48 -16.64 -47.70
CA ASP A 51 -21.91 -16.47 -47.91
C ASP A 51 -22.51 -17.63 -48.74
N ILE A 52 -21.75 -18.17 -49.71
CA ILE A 52 -22.09 -19.39 -50.45
C ILE A 52 -22.14 -20.61 -49.51
N PHE A 53 -21.09 -20.85 -48.71
CA PHE A 53 -21.05 -21.98 -47.77
C PHE A 53 -22.20 -21.92 -46.74
N ILE A 54 -22.49 -20.74 -46.20
CA ILE A 54 -23.56 -20.53 -45.20
C ILE A 54 -24.94 -20.79 -45.81
N ARG A 55 -25.17 -20.40 -47.07
CA ARG A 55 -26.40 -20.73 -47.80
C ARG A 55 -26.52 -22.23 -48.06
N ASP A 56 -25.45 -22.85 -48.58
CA ASP A 56 -25.47 -24.24 -49.05
C ASP A 56 -25.46 -25.28 -47.91
N HIS A 57 -25.12 -24.87 -46.67
CA HIS A 57 -25.15 -25.68 -45.46
C HIS A 57 -26.01 -25.07 -44.32
N ARG A 58 -27.02 -24.26 -44.68
CA ARG A 58 -27.78 -23.42 -43.74
C ARG A 58 -28.37 -24.16 -42.55
N GLU A 59 -28.88 -25.38 -42.74
CA GLU A 59 -29.49 -26.20 -41.68
C GLU A 59 -28.48 -26.45 -40.54
N VAL A 60 -27.41 -27.20 -40.83
CA VAL A 60 -26.30 -27.50 -39.93
C VAL A 60 -25.69 -26.24 -39.29
N VAL A 61 -25.61 -25.15 -40.06
CA VAL A 61 -25.03 -23.87 -39.61
C VAL A 61 -25.92 -23.13 -38.60
N THR A 62 -27.25 -23.30 -38.67
CA THR A 62 -28.22 -22.58 -37.81
C THR A 62 -28.81 -23.45 -36.69
N GLN A 63 -28.71 -24.78 -36.80
CA GLN A 63 -29.24 -25.71 -35.82
C GLN A 63 -28.51 -25.65 -34.47
N HIS A 64 -29.30 -25.78 -33.40
CA HIS A 64 -28.81 -26.17 -32.09
C HIS A 64 -28.71 -27.70 -32.11
N ALA A 65 -27.51 -28.26 -32.29
CA ALA A 65 -27.32 -29.70 -32.14
C ALA A 65 -27.53 -30.08 -30.67
N GLY A 66 -28.48 -30.98 -30.38
CA GLY A 66 -28.77 -31.47 -29.03
C GLY A 66 -27.66 -32.38 -28.45
N GLY A 67 -26.82 -32.93 -29.32
CA GLY A 67 -25.69 -33.79 -28.95
C GLY A 67 -24.48 -33.07 -28.36
N ARG A 68 -23.46 -33.85 -27.98
CA ARG A 68 -22.26 -33.38 -27.24
C ARG A 68 -21.52 -32.20 -27.87
N ASP A 69 -21.46 -32.17 -29.20
CA ASP A 69 -20.55 -31.30 -29.94
C ASP A 69 -21.03 -29.84 -30.06
N GLY A 70 -22.32 -29.58 -29.79
CA GLY A 70 -22.91 -28.24 -29.82
C GLY A 70 -23.00 -27.61 -31.22
N THR A 71 -23.09 -26.28 -31.28
CA THR A 71 -23.29 -25.55 -32.56
C THR A 71 -22.12 -25.75 -33.53
N PHE A 72 -22.36 -25.56 -34.84
CA PHE A 72 -21.30 -25.62 -35.86
C PHE A 72 -20.08 -24.71 -35.53
N LEU A 73 -20.28 -23.59 -34.84
CA LEU A 73 -19.19 -22.72 -34.39
C LEU A 73 -18.27 -23.39 -33.34
N HIS A 74 -18.77 -24.29 -32.49
CA HIS A 74 -17.94 -25.13 -31.61
C HIS A 74 -17.08 -26.09 -32.45
N ASN A 75 -17.64 -26.71 -33.49
CA ASN A 75 -16.91 -27.58 -34.39
C ASN A 75 -15.79 -26.83 -35.15
N VAL A 76 -16.04 -25.60 -35.62
CA VAL A 76 -14.98 -24.74 -36.21
C VAL A 76 -13.84 -24.47 -35.20
N ILE A 77 -14.16 -24.26 -33.91
CA ILE A 77 -13.16 -24.07 -32.86
C ILE A 77 -12.35 -25.36 -32.63
N LEU A 78 -13.01 -26.52 -32.60
CA LEU A 78 -12.38 -27.83 -32.43
C LEU A 78 -11.40 -28.14 -33.58
N GLU A 79 -11.80 -27.93 -34.83
CA GLU A 79 -10.93 -28.18 -36.00
C GLU A 79 -9.71 -27.24 -36.04
N VAL A 80 -9.88 -25.98 -35.62
CA VAL A 80 -8.76 -25.03 -35.43
C VAL A 80 -7.84 -25.44 -34.27
N TYR A 81 -8.39 -26.00 -33.19
CA TYR A 81 -7.60 -26.52 -32.06
C TYR A 81 -6.80 -27.77 -32.44
N GLN A 82 -7.42 -28.72 -33.15
CA GLN A 82 -6.79 -29.92 -33.69
C GLN A 82 -5.80 -29.63 -34.82
N ARG A 83 -5.86 -28.43 -35.41
CA ARG A 83 -5.04 -27.92 -36.52
C ARG A 83 -5.36 -28.52 -37.89
N SER A 84 -6.55 -29.10 -38.04
CA SER A 84 -7.12 -29.52 -39.34
C SER A 84 -7.26 -28.34 -40.30
N ILE A 85 -7.47 -27.15 -39.74
CA ILE A 85 -7.57 -25.89 -40.48
C ILE A 85 -6.91 -24.72 -39.71
N LEU A 86 -6.50 -23.68 -40.43
CA LEU A 86 -5.88 -22.49 -39.85
C LEU A 86 -6.92 -21.41 -39.55
N ALA A 87 -6.91 -20.87 -38.32
CA ALA A 87 -7.80 -19.81 -37.87
C ALA A 87 -7.90 -18.60 -38.83
N ILE A 88 -6.80 -18.24 -39.49
CA ILE A 88 -6.75 -17.11 -40.44
C ILE A 88 -7.53 -17.38 -41.74
N ASN A 89 -7.63 -18.64 -42.17
CA ASN A 89 -8.35 -19.00 -43.40
C ASN A 89 -9.87 -19.11 -43.16
N VAL A 90 -10.29 -19.55 -41.97
CA VAL A 90 -11.72 -19.56 -41.57
C VAL A 90 -12.22 -18.18 -41.11
N LYS A 91 -11.38 -17.13 -41.15
CA LYS A 91 -11.81 -15.77 -40.78
C LYS A 91 -13.06 -15.30 -41.54
N PRO A 92 -13.18 -15.44 -42.87
CA PRO A 92 -14.37 -14.99 -43.59
C PRO A 92 -15.62 -15.73 -43.13
N LEU A 93 -15.53 -17.06 -42.97
CA LEU A 93 -16.62 -17.89 -42.48
C LEU A 93 -17.06 -17.47 -41.06
N VAL A 94 -16.14 -17.37 -40.11
CA VAL A 94 -16.46 -16.99 -38.71
C VAL A 94 -17.03 -15.56 -38.62
N LYS A 95 -16.55 -14.63 -39.46
CA LYS A 95 -17.11 -13.28 -39.56
C LYS A 95 -18.57 -13.34 -40.03
N ARG A 96 -18.83 -13.90 -41.22
CA ARG A 96 -20.17 -13.90 -41.83
C ARG A 96 -21.19 -14.73 -41.03
N LEU A 97 -20.76 -15.82 -40.41
CA LEU A 97 -21.58 -16.60 -39.46
C LEU A 97 -22.12 -15.74 -38.31
N ILE A 98 -21.30 -14.85 -37.76
CA ILE A 98 -21.65 -14.05 -36.58
C ILE A 98 -22.42 -12.78 -36.98
N GLU A 99 -22.10 -12.20 -38.14
CA GLU A 99 -22.88 -11.09 -38.73
C GLU A 99 -24.30 -11.53 -39.13
N MET A 100 -24.46 -12.74 -39.67
CA MET A 100 -25.78 -13.28 -40.05
C MET A 100 -26.56 -13.89 -38.88
N TYR A 101 -25.88 -14.55 -37.94
CA TYR A 101 -26.52 -15.29 -36.84
C TYR A 101 -25.84 -15.00 -35.47
N PRO A 102 -25.92 -13.77 -34.93
CA PRO A 102 -25.25 -13.39 -33.68
C PRO A 102 -25.59 -14.31 -32.50
N TYR A 103 -26.84 -14.79 -32.42
CA TYR A 103 -27.34 -15.64 -31.34
C TYR A 103 -26.54 -16.94 -31.14
N LEU A 104 -25.81 -17.42 -32.17
CA LEU A 104 -24.96 -18.61 -32.08
C LEU A 104 -23.89 -18.53 -30.98
N LEU A 105 -23.49 -17.31 -30.58
CA LEU A 105 -22.57 -17.10 -29.46
C LEU A 105 -23.21 -17.40 -28.09
N ARG A 106 -24.53 -17.26 -27.93
CA ARG A 106 -25.24 -17.44 -26.64
C ARG A 106 -25.49 -18.91 -26.28
N ILE A 107 -25.51 -19.78 -27.29
CA ILE A 107 -25.79 -21.23 -27.20
C ILE A 107 -24.61 -21.95 -26.57
N THR A 108 -24.88 -22.96 -25.74
CA THR A 108 -23.85 -23.79 -25.10
C THR A 108 -23.73 -25.18 -25.74
N ASN A 109 -22.54 -25.78 -25.68
CA ASN A 109 -22.33 -27.20 -25.96
C ASN A 109 -22.79 -28.11 -24.79
N GLY A 110 -22.59 -29.43 -24.92
CA GLY A 110 -22.92 -30.40 -23.85
C GLY A 110 -22.11 -30.25 -22.55
N GLU A 111 -21.06 -29.44 -22.52
CA GLU A 111 -20.33 -29.07 -21.28
C GLU A 111 -20.84 -27.76 -20.65
N GLY A 112 -21.90 -27.16 -21.20
CA GLY A 112 -22.44 -25.87 -20.76
C GLY A 112 -21.60 -24.66 -21.19
N GLN A 113 -20.62 -24.84 -22.08
CA GLN A 113 -19.69 -23.79 -22.53
C GLN A 113 -20.20 -23.12 -23.81
N THR A 114 -20.04 -21.80 -23.93
CA THR A 114 -20.30 -21.07 -25.20
C THR A 114 -19.12 -21.20 -26.17
N PRO A 115 -19.28 -20.83 -27.47
CA PRO A 115 -18.17 -20.83 -28.41
C PRO A 115 -17.04 -19.89 -27.97
N LEU A 116 -17.39 -18.73 -27.39
CA LEU A 116 -16.41 -17.77 -26.88
C LEU A 116 -15.59 -18.36 -25.73
N TYR A 117 -16.25 -18.97 -24.74
CA TYR A 117 -15.58 -19.66 -23.63
C TYR A 117 -14.70 -20.81 -24.12
N SER A 118 -15.21 -21.63 -25.03
CA SER A 118 -14.49 -22.74 -25.65
C SER A 118 -13.20 -22.28 -26.35
N ALA A 119 -13.29 -21.24 -27.19
CA ALA A 119 -12.14 -20.66 -27.88
C ALA A 119 -11.08 -20.11 -26.91
N ILE A 120 -11.49 -19.53 -25.78
CA ILE A 120 -10.61 -19.10 -24.70
C ILE A 120 -9.97 -20.30 -23.98
N ASN A 121 -10.74 -21.34 -23.64
CA ASN A 121 -10.26 -22.52 -22.92
C ASN A 121 -9.15 -23.26 -23.69
N TYR A 122 -9.36 -23.46 -25.00
CA TYR A 122 -8.41 -24.14 -25.90
C TYR A 122 -7.11 -23.34 -26.16
N LYS A 123 -7.16 -22.00 -26.09
CA LYS A 123 -6.05 -21.03 -26.23
C LYS A 123 -5.17 -21.10 -27.49
N ARG A 124 -4.49 -22.23 -27.71
CA ARG A 124 -3.20 -22.35 -28.43
C ARG A 124 -3.25 -21.88 -29.89
N TYR A 125 -4.29 -22.25 -30.61
CA TYR A 125 -4.52 -21.87 -32.01
C TYR A 125 -5.81 -21.06 -32.19
N THR A 126 -6.72 -21.17 -31.22
CA THR A 126 -8.07 -20.58 -31.19
C THR A 126 -8.12 -19.12 -30.76
N TRP A 127 -7.04 -18.55 -30.17
CA TRP A 127 -7.02 -17.15 -29.70
C TRP A 127 -7.39 -16.11 -30.77
N ARG A 128 -7.17 -16.40 -32.06
CA ARG A 128 -7.60 -15.53 -33.17
C ARG A 128 -9.11 -15.57 -33.42
N LEU A 129 -9.76 -16.70 -33.12
CA LEU A 129 -11.21 -16.81 -33.25
C LEU A 129 -11.91 -15.91 -32.24
N VAL A 130 -11.36 -15.76 -31.03
CA VAL A 130 -11.88 -14.82 -30.00
C VAL A 130 -11.91 -13.39 -30.53
N ASP A 131 -10.83 -12.95 -31.19
CA ASP A 131 -10.75 -11.63 -31.83
C ASP A 131 -11.82 -11.48 -32.92
N TYR A 132 -11.94 -12.48 -33.81
CA TYR A 132 -12.93 -12.46 -34.89
C TYR A 132 -14.38 -12.49 -34.37
N MET A 133 -14.66 -13.24 -33.29
CA MET A 133 -15.98 -13.30 -32.66
C MET A 133 -16.40 -11.95 -32.06
N LEU A 134 -15.48 -11.26 -31.39
CA LEU A 134 -15.76 -9.95 -30.79
C LEU A 134 -15.85 -8.84 -31.86
N SER A 135 -15.01 -8.90 -32.90
CA SER A 135 -14.96 -7.87 -33.95
C SER A 135 -16.09 -7.92 -34.98
N SER A 136 -16.83 -9.04 -35.04
CA SER A 136 -17.88 -9.30 -36.05
C SER A 136 -19.30 -9.35 -35.48
N CYS A 137 -19.46 -9.18 -34.16
CA CYS A 137 -20.77 -9.16 -33.52
C CYS A 137 -21.21 -7.71 -33.27
N GLU A 138 -22.11 -7.19 -34.11
CA GLU A 138 -22.65 -5.84 -33.96
C GLU A 138 -23.65 -5.70 -32.79
N ASP A 139 -24.26 -6.81 -32.33
CA ASP A 139 -25.12 -6.83 -31.14
C ASP A 139 -24.30 -6.86 -29.83
N PRO A 140 -24.29 -5.78 -29.02
CA PRO A 140 -23.55 -5.76 -27.76
C PRO A 140 -24.21 -6.63 -26.68
N LEU A 141 -25.52 -6.88 -26.75
CA LEU A 141 -26.25 -7.72 -25.79
C LEU A 141 -25.84 -9.19 -25.95
N CYS A 142 -25.59 -9.64 -27.18
CA CYS A 142 -25.08 -10.99 -27.42
C CYS A 142 -23.71 -11.20 -26.77
N ILE A 143 -22.80 -10.24 -26.91
CA ILE A 143 -21.48 -10.35 -26.27
C ILE A 143 -21.63 -10.31 -24.74
N ALA A 144 -22.42 -9.38 -24.21
CA ALA A 144 -22.70 -9.30 -22.77
C ALA A 144 -23.24 -10.63 -22.21
N ASP A 145 -24.25 -11.23 -22.85
CA ASP A 145 -24.82 -12.53 -22.45
C ASP A 145 -23.83 -13.70 -22.43
N THR A 146 -22.66 -13.58 -23.08
CA THR A 146 -21.59 -14.59 -23.02
C THR A 146 -20.49 -14.28 -21.99
N LEU A 147 -20.27 -13.00 -21.68
CA LEU A 147 -19.25 -12.55 -20.72
C LEU A 147 -19.79 -12.43 -19.30
N ASP A 148 -21.08 -12.13 -19.14
CA ASP A 148 -21.84 -12.06 -17.88
C ASP A 148 -22.16 -13.44 -17.25
N LYS A 149 -21.69 -14.54 -17.87
CA LYS A 149 -21.94 -15.93 -17.43
C LYS A 149 -20.76 -16.52 -16.69
N LEU A 150 -21.08 -17.33 -15.68
CA LEU A 150 -20.16 -18.20 -14.94
C LEU A 150 -20.32 -19.63 -15.48
N TYR A 151 -19.21 -20.31 -15.79
CA TYR A 151 -19.18 -21.61 -16.45
C TYR A 151 -18.44 -22.65 -15.61
N GLY A 152 -19.01 -23.84 -15.44
CA GLY A 152 -18.51 -24.89 -14.56
C GLY A 152 -19.38 -25.08 -13.31
N LYS A 153 -18.85 -25.75 -12.28
CA LYS A 153 -19.55 -26.00 -11.00
C LYS A 153 -18.66 -25.63 -9.82
N ASP A 154 -19.30 -25.22 -8.73
CA ASP A 154 -18.66 -24.95 -7.43
C ASP A 154 -17.41 -24.05 -7.56
N ARG A 155 -16.35 -24.31 -6.77
CA ARG A 155 -15.09 -23.53 -6.82
C ARG A 155 -14.33 -23.64 -8.14
N SER A 156 -14.65 -24.60 -9.01
CA SER A 156 -14.00 -24.73 -10.31
C SER A 156 -14.59 -23.80 -11.38
N ALA A 157 -15.70 -23.12 -11.08
CA ALA A 157 -16.41 -22.30 -12.07
C ALA A 157 -15.63 -21.02 -12.42
N LYS A 158 -15.65 -20.62 -13.71
CA LYS A 158 -14.87 -19.50 -14.27
C LYS A 158 -15.73 -18.64 -15.19
N THR A 159 -15.43 -17.35 -15.24
CA THR A 159 -15.96 -16.44 -16.27
C THR A 159 -15.06 -16.46 -17.50
N CYS A 160 -15.55 -16.01 -18.67
CA CYS A 160 -14.72 -15.85 -19.87
C CYS A 160 -13.46 -14.99 -19.60
N LEU A 161 -13.58 -13.96 -18.75
CA LEU A 161 -12.48 -13.05 -18.41
C LEU A 161 -11.47 -13.69 -17.45
N THR A 162 -11.91 -14.30 -16.34
CA THR A 162 -11.00 -14.94 -15.36
C THR A 162 -10.24 -16.09 -16.00
N LEU A 163 -10.92 -16.92 -16.82
CA LEU A 163 -10.26 -17.97 -17.61
C LEU A 163 -9.21 -17.40 -18.58
N ALA A 164 -9.49 -16.28 -19.26
CA ALA A 164 -8.56 -15.69 -20.20
C ALA A 164 -7.26 -15.19 -19.52
N PHE A 165 -7.37 -14.61 -18.33
CA PHE A 165 -6.22 -14.18 -17.53
C PHE A 165 -5.47 -15.36 -16.88
N GLU A 166 -6.17 -16.32 -16.27
CA GLU A 166 -5.58 -17.52 -15.65
C GLU A 166 -4.80 -18.36 -16.67
N LYS A 167 -5.39 -18.61 -17.84
CA LYS A 167 -4.72 -19.32 -18.94
C LYS A 167 -3.57 -18.49 -19.54
N GLY A 168 -3.42 -17.21 -19.20
CA GLY A 168 -2.37 -16.31 -19.70
C GLY A 168 -2.47 -16.04 -21.20
N HIS A 169 -3.62 -15.56 -21.68
CA HIS A 169 -3.81 -15.15 -23.08
C HIS A 169 -2.95 -13.96 -23.50
N ARG A 170 -2.91 -13.69 -24.81
CA ARG A 170 -2.25 -12.52 -25.38
C ARG A 170 -2.93 -11.24 -24.91
N ASP A 171 -2.13 -10.22 -24.60
CA ASP A 171 -2.64 -8.91 -24.15
C ASP A 171 -3.51 -8.21 -25.21
N GLU A 172 -3.34 -8.53 -26.49
CA GLU A 172 -4.24 -8.14 -27.59
C GLU A 172 -5.69 -8.64 -27.35
N VAL A 173 -5.84 -9.94 -27.07
CA VAL A 173 -7.13 -10.60 -26.84
C VAL A 173 -7.74 -10.15 -25.52
N LEU A 174 -6.93 -9.98 -24.48
CA LEU A 174 -7.38 -9.47 -23.18
C LEU A 174 -7.93 -8.04 -23.28
N ARG A 175 -7.29 -7.16 -24.06
CA ARG A 175 -7.82 -5.80 -24.32
C ARG A 175 -9.17 -5.85 -25.02
N ASN A 176 -9.31 -6.67 -26.08
CA ASN A 176 -10.56 -6.74 -26.84
C ASN A 176 -11.69 -7.33 -25.97
N LEU A 177 -11.40 -8.33 -25.15
CA LEU A 177 -12.35 -8.83 -24.14
C LEU A 177 -12.78 -7.74 -23.15
N ILE A 178 -11.87 -6.91 -22.63
CA ILE A 178 -12.21 -5.79 -21.72
C ILE A 178 -13.01 -4.69 -22.44
N ILE A 179 -12.70 -4.41 -23.71
CA ILE A 179 -13.39 -3.38 -24.50
C ILE A 179 -14.87 -3.77 -24.74
N HIS A 180 -15.14 -5.05 -25.02
CA HIS A 180 -16.51 -5.53 -25.23
C HIS A 180 -17.21 -6.03 -23.95
N ALA A 181 -16.52 -6.09 -22.80
CA ALA A 181 -17.12 -6.47 -21.53
C ALA A 181 -18.11 -5.41 -21.01
N SER A 182 -19.22 -5.90 -20.46
CA SER A 182 -20.15 -5.10 -19.65
C SER A 182 -19.53 -4.76 -18.28
N ASN A 183 -20.11 -3.80 -17.56
CA ASN A 183 -19.70 -3.52 -16.18
C ASN A 183 -19.90 -4.76 -15.28
N LYS A 184 -21.01 -5.51 -15.49
CA LYS A 184 -21.33 -6.73 -14.74
C LYS A 184 -20.33 -7.86 -15.02
N ALA A 185 -19.89 -8.06 -16.27
CA ALA A 185 -18.85 -9.04 -16.60
C ALA A 185 -17.50 -8.72 -15.92
N LEU A 186 -17.15 -7.43 -15.79
CA LEU A 186 -15.93 -7.00 -15.09
C LEU A 186 -16.03 -7.14 -13.56
N GLU A 187 -17.23 -6.98 -13.01
CA GLU A 187 -17.54 -7.10 -11.57
C GLU A 187 -17.80 -8.55 -11.12
N LEU A 188 -18.10 -9.48 -12.04
CA LEU A 188 -18.41 -10.88 -11.74
C LEU A 188 -17.16 -11.68 -11.28
N PRO A 189 -17.14 -12.21 -10.03
CA PRO A 189 -16.08 -13.10 -9.56
C PRO A 189 -16.21 -14.52 -10.16
N ASP A 190 -15.14 -15.30 -10.07
CA ASP A 190 -15.15 -16.74 -10.30
C ASP A 190 -15.54 -17.54 -9.03
N GLY A 191 -15.55 -18.87 -9.11
CA GLY A 191 -15.87 -19.76 -7.97
C GLY A 191 -14.88 -19.69 -6.80
N SER A 192 -13.78 -18.94 -6.91
CA SER A 192 -12.81 -18.67 -5.83
C SER A 192 -12.91 -17.23 -5.30
N ASP A 193 -14.04 -16.55 -5.56
CA ASP A 193 -14.30 -15.13 -5.31
C ASP A 193 -13.34 -14.16 -6.05
N ARG A 194 -12.47 -14.66 -6.96
CA ARG A 194 -11.46 -13.85 -7.66
C ARG A 194 -12.05 -13.23 -8.94
N THR A 195 -12.04 -11.90 -9.03
CA THR A 195 -12.42 -11.17 -10.25
C THR A 195 -11.31 -11.19 -11.30
N ALA A 196 -11.63 -10.81 -12.54
CA ALA A 196 -10.67 -10.73 -13.64
C ALA A 196 -9.44 -9.84 -13.33
N PHE A 197 -9.60 -8.79 -12.51
CA PHE A 197 -8.51 -7.90 -12.13
C PHE A 197 -7.48 -8.62 -11.22
N HIS A 198 -7.92 -9.47 -10.31
CA HIS A 198 -7.03 -10.22 -9.42
C HIS A 198 -6.02 -11.08 -10.19
N TYR A 199 -6.46 -11.75 -11.26
CA TYR A 199 -5.57 -12.46 -12.18
C TYR A 199 -4.74 -11.51 -13.07
N ALA A 200 -5.28 -10.35 -13.46
CA ALA A 200 -4.58 -9.38 -14.30
C ALA A 200 -3.31 -8.80 -13.65
N VAL A 201 -3.24 -8.77 -12.31
CA VAL A 201 -2.11 -8.21 -11.54
C VAL A 201 -1.12 -9.25 -11.02
N GLU A 202 -1.26 -10.54 -11.36
CA GLU A 202 -0.32 -11.57 -10.89
C GLU A 202 1.13 -11.26 -11.30
N TYR A 203 2.06 -11.25 -10.33
CA TYR A 203 3.45 -10.83 -10.57
C TYR A 203 4.13 -11.56 -11.73
N SER A 204 3.90 -12.86 -11.87
CA SER A 204 4.43 -13.69 -12.96
C SER A 204 3.97 -13.27 -14.37
N GLN A 205 2.90 -12.47 -14.47
CA GLN A 205 2.33 -12.00 -15.74
C GLN A 205 2.76 -10.56 -16.12
N CYS A 206 3.66 -9.92 -15.36
CA CYS A 206 4.00 -8.48 -15.49
C CYS A 206 4.87 -8.10 -16.73
N SER A 207 4.37 -8.38 -17.93
CA SER A 207 4.91 -7.87 -19.21
C SER A 207 4.67 -6.36 -19.37
N ASN A 208 5.31 -5.72 -20.37
CA ASN A 208 5.08 -4.29 -20.64
C ASN A 208 3.67 -4.08 -21.22
N GLU A 209 3.20 -5.08 -21.93
CA GLU A 209 1.93 -5.18 -22.60
C GLU A 209 0.80 -5.31 -21.57
N ARG A 210 1.03 -6.11 -20.51
CA ARG A 210 0.13 -6.32 -19.35
C ARG A 210 -0.05 -5.07 -18.50
N VAL A 211 1.00 -4.26 -18.30
CA VAL A 211 0.88 -2.95 -17.63
C VAL A 211 -0.25 -2.13 -18.26
N GLY A 212 -0.28 -2.06 -19.59
CA GLY A 212 -1.34 -1.32 -20.29
C GLY A 212 -2.70 -2.05 -20.37
N VAL A 213 -2.80 -3.32 -19.97
CA VAL A 213 -4.09 -4.02 -19.75
C VAL A 213 -4.65 -3.63 -18.38
N VAL A 214 -3.79 -3.57 -17.35
CA VAL A 214 -4.15 -3.02 -16.04
C VAL A 214 -4.55 -1.55 -16.17
N GLU A 215 -3.85 -0.76 -16.99
CA GLU A 215 -4.21 0.63 -17.32
C GLU A 215 -5.64 0.74 -17.88
N LEU A 216 -6.00 -0.10 -18.86
CA LEU A 216 -7.35 -0.15 -19.45
C LEU A 216 -8.44 -0.55 -18.43
N LEU A 217 -8.13 -1.46 -17.48
CA LEU A 217 -9.05 -1.82 -16.41
C LEU A 217 -9.26 -0.66 -15.41
N LEU A 218 -8.22 0.13 -15.12
CA LEU A 218 -8.33 1.33 -14.29
C LEU A 218 -9.09 2.47 -15.00
N GLU A 219 -8.91 2.63 -16.32
CA GLU A 219 -9.73 3.54 -17.13
C GLU A 219 -11.22 3.16 -17.07
N ARG A 220 -11.54 1.86 -17.17
CA ARG A 220 -12.91 1.33 -17.05
C ARG A 220 -13.51 1.57 -15.66
N ASP A 221 -12.78 1.24 -14.60
CA ASP A 221 -13.21 1.52 -13.21
C ASP A 221 -13.45 3.02 -12.98
N GLY A 222 -12.54 3.88 -13.45
CA GLY A 222 -12.70 5.33 -13.37
C GLY A 222 -13.92 5.87 -14.13
N ALA A 223 -14.25 5.27 -15.28
CA ALA A 223 -15.46 5.60 -16.02
C ALA A 223 -16.75 5.19 -15.28
N ILE A 224 -16.78 4.00 -14.68
CA ILE A 224 -17.89 3.52 -13.84
C ILE A 224 -18.13 4.47 -12.67
N ILE A 225 -17.07 4.92 -11.99
CA ILE A 225 -17.18 5.88 -10.87
C ILE A 225 -17.71 7.23 -11.33
N LYS A 226 -17.24 7.77 -12.47
CA LYS A 226 -17.77 9.02 -13.03
C LYS A 226 -19.26 8.89 -13.40
N GLN A 227 -19.66 7.77 -14.00
CA GLN A 227 -21.07 7.49 -14.33
C GLN A 227 -21.96 7.41 -13.07
N ARG A 228 -21.54 6.65 -12.04
CA ARG A 228 -22.28 6.49 -10.77
C ARG A 228 -22.48 7.83 -10.05
N ARG A 229 -21.46 8.69 -10.02
CA ARG A 229 -21.53 10.06 -9.45
C ARG A 229 -22.54 10.95 -10.19
N VAL A 230 -22.55 10.93 -11.53
CA VAL A 230 -23.49 11.75 -12.34
C VAL A 230 -24.94 11.29 -12.20
N SER A 231 -25.19 9.99 -12.01
CA SER A 231 -26.54 9.45 -11.83
C SER A 231 -27.17 9.70 -10.45
N GLY A 232 -26.51 10.44 -9.54
CA GLY A 232 -27.03 10.69 -8.18
C GLY A 232 -27.17 9.44 -7.32
N ALA A 233 -26.51 8.34 -7.69
CA ALA A 233 -26.58 7.08 -6.97
C ALA A 233 -25.80 7.20 -5.65
N VAL A 234 -26.55 7.33 -4.55
CA VAL A 234 -26.00 7.46 -3.20
C VAL A 234 -25.11 6.27 -2.85
N GLU A 235 -24.09 6.55 -2.04
CA GLU A 235 -22.98 5.67 -1.67
C GLU A 235 -23.38 4.21 -1.36
N SER A 236 -22.74 3.26 -2.06
CA SER A 236 -22.53 1.86 -1.61
C SER A 236 -22.07 0.94 -2.75
N ALA A 237 -22.32 1.29 -4.01
CA ALA A 237 -21.99 0.45 -5.16
C ALA A 237 -20.47 0.31 -5.37
N ASP A 238 -19.90 -0.73 -4.75
CA ASP A 238 -18.54 -1.23 -5.00
C ASP A 238 -18.31 -1.51 -6.49
N THR A 239 -17.07 -1.31 -6.94
CA THR A 239 -16.64 -1.59 -8.31
C THR A 239 -15.77 -2.84 -8.39
N LEU A 240 -15.46 -3.28 -9.61
CA LEU A 240 -14.55 -4.39 -9.94
C LEU A 240 -13.19 -4.39 -9.21
N LEU A 241 -12.75 -3.24 -8.69
CA LEU A 241 -11.48 -3.03 -7.97
C LEU A 241 -11.67 -2.89 -6.43
N ASP A 242 -12.91 -2.70 -5.96
CA ASP A 242 -13.26 -2.64 -4.53
C ASP A 242 -13.62 -4.03 -3.96
N LEU A 243 -13.91 -5.01 -4.83
CA LEU A 243 -14.14 -6.40 -4.47
C LEU A 243 -12.85 -7.05 -3.92
N ASN A 244 -12.99 -7.81 -2.82
CA ASN A 244 -11.91 -8.57 -2.20
C ASN A 244 -12.29 -10.06 -2.14
N TYR A 245 -11.34 -10.94 -2.42
CA TYR A 245 -11.53 -12.39 -2.24
C TYR A 245 -10.91 -12.87 -0.91
N THR A 246 -11.30 -14.05 -0.42
CA THR A 246 -10.76 -14.62 0.82
C THR A 246 -9.78 -15.76 0.51
N GLY A 247 -8.56 -15.69 1.05
CA GLY A 247 -7.51 -16.69 0.83
C GLY A 247 -7.81 -18.02 1.52
N GLU A 248 -7.73 -19.13 0.77
CA GLU A 248 -8.00 -20.49 1.29
C GLU A 248 -6.98 -20.95 2.36
N GLU A 249 -5.74 -20.45 2.28
CA GLU A 249 -4.61 -20.87 3.13
C GLU A 249 -4.61 -20.20 4.51
N ASP A 250 -5.21 -19.01 4.63
CA ASP A 250 -5.02 -18.10 5.76
C ASP A 250 -6.29 -17.35 6.22
N ASN A 251 -7.40 -17.49 5.48
CA ASN A 251 -8.66 -16.78 5.69
C ASN A 251 -8.52 -15.24 5.64
N THR A 252 -7.46 -14.72 5.00
CA THR A 252 -7.22 -13.28 4.84
C THR A 252 -8.01 -12.73 3.65
N LYS A 253 -8.60 -11.54 3.79
CA LYS A 253 -9.20 -10.83 2.65
C LYS A 253 -8.14 -10.07 1.86
N TYR A 254 -8.06 -10.38 0.56
CA TYR A 254 -7.11 -9.80 -0.37
C TYR A 254 -7.82 -8.82 -1.33
N SER A 255 -7.36 -7.57 -1.30
CA SER A 255 -7.61 -6.59 -2.37
C SER A 255 -6.74 -6.89 -3.58
N VAL A 256 -7.05 -6.30 -4.73
CA VAL A 256 -6.21 -6.34 -5.93
C VAL A 256 -4.77 -5.84 -5.66
N TYR A 257 -4.59 -4.83 -4.79
CA TYR A 257 -3.25 -4.35 -4.41
C TYR A 257 -2.49 -5.38 -3.56
N ASN A 258 -3.15 -5.93 -2.54
CA ASN A 258 -2.55 -6.92 -1.65
C ASN A 258 -2.28 -8.24 -2.38
N GLU A 259 -3.09 -8.60 -3.37
CA GLU A 259 -2.87 -9.75 -4.27
C GLU A 259 -1.61 -9.58 -5.12
N HIS A 260 -1.36 -8.39 -5.67
CA HIS A 260 -0.11 -8.11 -6.37
C HIS A 260 1.11 -8.28 -5.44
N GLN A 261 1.02 -7.77 -4.21
CA GLN A 261 2.08 -7.94 -3.21
C GLN A 261 2.28 -9.41 -2.79
N ARG A 262 1.18 -10.16 -2.56
CA ARG A 262 1.18 -11.59 -2.22
C ARG A 262 1.86 -12.40 -3.32
N THR A 263 1.41 -12.25 -4.58
CA THR A 263 1.94 -13.00 -5.71
C THR A 263 3.39 -12.63 -6.01
N ALA A 264 3.80 -11.36 -5.82
CA ALA A 264 5.20 -10.93 -5.91
C ALA A 264 6.07 -11.63 -4.86
N LYS A 265 5.65 -11.62 -3.59
CA LYS A 265 6.36 -12.30 -2.49
C LYS A 265 6.52 -13.79 -2.76
N LEU A 266 5.42 -14.49 -3.06
CA LEU A 266 5.41 -15.93 -3.34
C LEU A 266 6.31 -16.30 -4.53
N TYR A 267 6.32 -15.48 -5.59
CA TYR A 267 7.19 -15.70 -6.75
C TYR A 267 8.67 -15.53 -6.41
N LEU A 268 9.04 -14.50 -5.64
CA LEU A 268 10.41 -14.26 -5.20
C LEU A 268 10.90 -15.34 -4.20
N GLU A 269 10.03 -15.80 -3.30
CA GLU A 269 10.33 -16.91 -2.38
C GLU A 269 10.52 -18.23 -3.14
N LYS A 270 9.71 -18.49 -4.17
CA LYS A 270 9.86 -19.65 -5.07
C LYS A 270 11.17 -19.60 -5.86
N LEU A 271 11.56 -18.43 -6.39
CA LEU A 271 12.88 -18.25 -7.00
C LEU A 271 14.01 -18.51 -6.00
N ALA A 272 13.94 -17.92 -4.80
CA ALA A 272 14.96 -18.10 -3.76
C ALA A 272 15.07 -19.56 -3.27
N LYS A 273 13.98 -20.33 -3.30
CA LYS A 273 13.99 -21.78 -3.06
C LYS A 273 14.69 -22.55 -4.19
N ASN A 274 14.28 -22.32 -5.44
CA ASN A 274 14.90 -22.96 -6.61
C ASN A 274 16.42 -22.68 -6.68
N ASP A 275 16.83 -21.46 -6.36
CA ASP A 275 18.24 -21.05 -6.31
C ASP A 275 19.07 -21.79 -5.25
N ARG A 276 18.44 -22.19 -4.12
CA ARG A 276 19.08 -23.01 -3.08
C ARG A 276 19.19 -24.46 -3.54
N GLU A 277 18.09 -25.02 -4.05
CA GLU A 277 18.05 -26.40 -4.55
C GLU A 277 19.04 -26.62 -5.71
N ALA A 278 19.20 -25.64 -6.60
CA ALA A 278 20.21 -25.65 -7.66
C ALA A 278 21.65 -25.63 -7.11
N LYS A 279 21.93 -24.80 -6.10
CA LYS A 279 23.25 -24.72 -5.45
C LYS A 279 23.57 -26.00 -4.67
N ASP A 280 22.59 -26.61 -4.00
CA ASP A 280 22.74 -27.89 -3.30
C ASP A 280 22.96 -29.05 -4.27
N LEU A 281 22.28 -29.06 -5.43
CA LEU A 281 22.51 -30.04 -6.48
C LEU A 281 23.89 -29.88 -7.13
N GLU A 282 24.34 -28.64 -7.36
CA GLU A 282 25.69 -28.36 -7.85
C GLU A 282 26.76 -28.77 -6.83
N ALA A 283 26.56 -28.48 -5.54
CA ALA A 283 27.46 -28.90 -4.47
C ALA A 283 27.54 -30.43 -4.32
N LYS A 284 26.41 -31.14 -4.48
CA LYS A 284 26.39 -32.61 -4.54
C LYS A 284 27.14 -33.14 -5.77
N THR A 285 26.93 -32.53 -6.93
CA THR A 285 27.62 -32.92 -8.18
C THR A 285 29.14 -32.71 -8.05
N ARG A 286 29.59 -31.56 -7.55
CA ARG A 286 31.01 -31.27 -7.32
C ARG A 286 31.68 -32.27 -6.36
N ARG A 287 30.97 -32.76 -5.32
CA ARG A 287 31.48 -33.82 -4.44
C ARG A 287 31.64 -35.14 -5.19
N ILE A 288 30.63 -35.57 -5.94
CA ILE A 288 30.67 -36.80 -6.75
C ILE A 288 31.81 -36.73 -7.79
N ASP A 289 32.07 -35.57 -8.39
CA ASP A 289 33.19 -35.38 -9.32
C ASP A 289 34.57 -35.35 -8.62
N GLN A 290 34.66 -34.94 -7.34
CA GLN A 290 35.89 -35.10 -6.54
C GLN A 290 36.12 -36.57 -6.16
N ASP A 291 35.12 -37.26 -5.61
CA ASP A 291 35.19 -38.69 -5.26
C ASP A 291 35.61 -39.54 -6.48
N ARG A 292 35.14 -39.14 -7.68
CA ARG A 292 35.46 -39.78 -8.97
C ARG A 292 36.82 -39.38 -9.56
N ALA A 293 37.42 -38.29 -9.10
CA ALA A 293 38.78 -37.89 -9.48
C ALA A 293 39.83 -38.71 -8.71
N GLU A 294 39.55 -39.05 -7.45
CA GLU A 294 40.42 -39.89 -6.61
C GLU A 294 40.36 -41.39 -7.01
N SER A 295 39.31 -41.81 -7.72
CA SER A 295 39.09 -43.21 -8.14
C SER A 295 39.62 -43.56 -9.55
N LYS A 296 40.91 -43.32 -9.84
CA LYS A 296 41.56 -43.82 -11.07
C LYS A 296 42.84 -44.63 -10.77
N PRO A 297 42.92 -45.92 -11.16
CA PRO A 297 44.13 -46.72 -10.99
C PRO A 297 45.21 -46.36 -12.02
N THR A 298 46.48 -46.46 -11.60
CA THR A 298 47.66 -46.28 -12.46
C THR A 298 48.04 -47.59 -13.14
N ASN A 299 48.22 -47.57 -14.46
CA ASN A 299 48.89 -48.63 -15.22
C ASN A 299 50.23 -48.11 -15.73
N ASN A 300 51.33 -48.68 -15.23
CA ASN A 300 52.68 -48.48 -15.75
C ASN A 300 53.12 -49.70 -16.54
N THR A 301 53.77 -49.48 -17.69
CA THR A 301 54.59 -50.49 -18.37
C THR A 301 55.97 -49.92 -18.67
N SER A 302 57.00 -50.70 -18.33
CA SER A 302 58.43 -50.41 -18.49
C SER A 302 58.88 -50.39 -19.97
N SER A 303 60.10 -50.01 -20.38
CA SER A 303 61.39 -50.33 -19.75
C SER A 303 62.63 -49.65 -20.38
N PHE A 304 63.75 -49.66 -19.62
CA PHE A 304 65.16 -49.54 -20.04
C PHE A 304 65.65 -48.19 -20.66
N LYS A 305 66.91 -47.73 -20.51
CA LYS A 305 68.14 -48.28 -19.86
C LYS A 305 69.18 -47.20 -19.46
N ASP A 306 69.97 -47.44 -18.38
CA ASP A 306 71.41 -47.13 -18.08
C ASP A 306 72.15 -45.88 -18.68
N MET A 307 73.16 -45.21 -18.06
CA MET A 307 73.95 -45.44 -16.82
C MET A 307 74.83 -44.21 -16.38
N LYS A 308 75.30 -44.19 -15.10
CA LYS A 308 76.48 -43.45 -14.51
C LYS A 308 76.39 -41.89 -14.43
N ALA A 309 76.69 -41.14 -13.35
CA ALA A 309 77.39 -41.31 -12.04
C ALA A 309 78.95 -41.32 -12.07
N PRO A 310 79.70 -41.04 -10.96
CA PRO A 310 79.31 -40.68 -9.57
C PRO A 310 80.16 -39.57 -8.86
N LYS A 311 79.79 -39.15 -7.63
CA LYS A 311 80.66 -39.11 -6.40
C LYS A 311 79.91 -38.63 -5.14
N SER A 312 80.46 -38.92 -3.95
CA SER A 312 79.91 -38.73 -2.58
C SER A 312 81.09 -38.62 -1.57
N PRO A 313 80.98 -38.72 -0.21
CA PRO A 313 79.82 -38.78 0.72
C PRO A 313 79.95 -37.94 2.03
N LYS A 314 78.89 -37.89 2.87
CA LYS A 314 78.89 -38.28 4.33
C LYS A 314 77.66 -37.84 5.16
N SER A 315 76.95 -38.81 5.76
CA SER A 315 76.20 -38.76 7.05
C SER A 315 75.02 -37.76 7.22
N ARG A 316 74.05 -37.93 8.14
CA ARG A 316 73.91 -38.85 9.30
C ARG A 316 72.42 -39.24 9.56
N ALA A 317 72.23 -40.38 10.23
CA ALA A 317 70.99 -41.14 10.45
C ALA A 317 69.76 -40.45 11.11
N PHE A 318 68.58 -41.04 10.89
CA PHE A 318 67.72 -41.54 11.98
C PHE A 318 66.87 -42.77 11.57
N GLU A 319 66.41 -43.54 12.56
CA GLU A 319 65.55 -44.74 12.44
C GLU A 319 64.05 -44.37 12.63
N GLY A 320 63.02 -45.20 12.38
CA GLY A 320 63.00 -46.57 11.88
C GLY A 320 62.42 -47.59 12.88
N ARG A 321 61.09 -47.80 12.92
CA ARG A 321 60.47 -49.04 13.43
C ARG A 321 59.04 -49.26 12.93
N ASN A 322 58.62 -50.54 12.93
CA ASN A 322 57.48 -51.07 12.18
C ASN A 322 56.74 -52.16 13.01
N ARG A 323 55.42 -52.32 12.81
CA ARG A 323 54.44 -53.35 13.28
C ARG A 323 53.03 -52.71 13.28
N GLY A 324 51.91 -53.35 12.95
CA GLY A 324 51.57 -54.77 12.76
C GLY A 324 51.11 -55.44 14.06
N ILE A 325 50.06 -56.27 14.14
CA ILE A 325 49.14 -56.92 13.18
C ILE A 325 47.87 -57.35 13.99
N GLU A 326 46.69 -57.58 13.36
CA GLU A 326 45.51 -58.30 13.94
C GLU A 326 44.70 -57.64 15.10
N LYS A 327 43.40 -57.93 15.42
CA LYS A 327 42.22 -58.57 14.73
C LYS A 327 40.88 -58.15 15.44
N PRO A 328 39.67 -58.78 15.32
CA PRO A 328 38.51 -58.06 14.74
C PRO A 328 37.18 -58.09 15.54
N GLU A 329 36.10 -57.67 14.85
CA GLU A 329 34.68 -58.08 14.97
C GLU A 329 33.69 -57.44 15.98
N ARG A 330 32.52 -57.09 15.41
CA ARG A 330 31.13 -57.13 15.90
C ARG A 330 30.47 -56.00 16.74
N ASP A 331 29.30 -55.63 16.21
CA ASP A 331 27.96 -55.47 16.81
C ASP A 331 27.72 -54.47 17.96
N GLY A 332 26.69 -53.63 17.79
CA GLY A 332 26.18 -52.70 18.82
C GLY A 332 25.19 -51.67 18.27
N GLU A 333 24.07 -51.43 18.97
CA GLU A 333 22.95 -50.61 18.50
C GLU A 333 22.91 -49.18 19.09
N SER A 334 22.56 -48.21 18.23
CA SER A 334 21.60 -47.11 18.52
C SER A 334 21.93 -45.93 19.48
N VAL A 335 21.02 -44.94 19.42
CA VAL A 335 20.82 -43.76 20.29
C VAL A 335 21.80 -42.57 20.11
N ALA A 336 21.22 -41.37 20.21
CA ALA A 336 21.78 -40.10 19.77
C ALA A 336 22.59 -39.32 20.82
N ALA A 337 23.53 -38.50 20.35
CA ALA A 337 24.18 -37.43 21.12
C ALA A 337 24.30 -36.13 20.29
N LYS A 338 24.35 -34.99 20.98
CA LYS A 338 24.43 -33.63 20.39
C LYS A 338 25.85 -33.32 19.89
N LYS A 339 25.99 -32.37 18.96
CA LYS A 339 27.30 -31.85 18.50
C LYS A 339 27.54 -30.45 19.05
N GLU A 340 28.73 -30.25 19.61
CA GLU A 340 29.27 -28.92 19.96
C GLU A 340 29.83 -28.18 18.71
N PRO A 341 29.94 -26.84 18.75
CA PRO A 341 30.57 -26.07 17.69
C PRO A 341 32.09 -26.29 17.64
N ARG A 342 32.66 -26.31 16.44
CA ARG A 342 34.12 -26.42 16.24
C ARG A 342 34.80 -25.06 16.44
N ILE A 343 35.96 -25.08 17.10
CA ILE A 343 36.88 -23.95 17.18
C ILE A 343 37.34 -23.58 15.76
N LEU A 344 37.34 -22.29 15.44
CA LEU A 344 37.75 -21.77 14.13
C LEU A 344 39.28 -21.75 14.01
N ASP A 345 39.79 -22.24 12.89
CA ASP A 345 41.20 -22.18 12.51
C ASP A 345 41.69 -20.71 12.42
N GLU A 346 42.98 -20.48 12.66
CA GLU A 346 43.57 -19.14 12.63
C GLU A 346 43.56 -18.56 11.21
N ASN A 347 43.76 -19.41 10.19
CA ASN A 347 43.71 -19.01 8.78
C ASN A 347 42.36 -18.39 8.38
N GLU A 348 41.23 -18.83 8.97
CA GLU A 348 39.90 -18.26 8.70
C GLU A 348 39.75 -16.87 9.34
N ARG A 349 40.38 -16.64 10.51
CA ARG A 349 40.32 -15.36 11.24
C ARG A 349 41.14 -14.27 10.54
N ASP A 350 42.34 -14.58 10.08
CA ASP A 350 43.14 -13.60 9.32
C ASP A 350 42.52 -13.29 7.94
N ARG A 351 41.84 -14.26 7.32
CA ARG A 351 41.08 -14.04 6.08
C ARG A 351 39.86 -13.14 6.26
N GLN A 352 39.29 -13.09 7.46
CA GLN A 352 38.24 -12.12 7.82
C GLN A 352 38.83 -10.73 8.08
N ARG A 353 39.93 -10.64 8.84
CA ARG A 353 40.64 -9.38 9.10
C ARG A 353 41.09 -8.66 7.82
N LEU A 354 41.60 -9.40 6.84
CA LEU A 354 42.02 -8.82 5.56
C LEU A 354 40.85 -8.15 4.81
N LYS A 355 39.67 -8.76 4.83
CA LYS A 355 38.44 -8.19 4.24
C LYS A 355 37.96 -6.95 4.97
N GLU A 356 38.09 -6.91 6.30
CA GLU A 356 37.72 -5.72 7.08
C GLU A 356 38.67 -4.55 6.81
N GLN A 357 39.96 -4.81 6.57
CA GLN A 357 40.93 -3.80 6.15
C GLN A 357 40.60 -3.23 4.75
N GLU A 358 40.36 -4.07 3.74
CA GLU A 358 39.92 -3.60 2.41
C GLU A 358 38.62 -2.76 2.50
N ALA A 359 37.65 -3.20 3.31
CA ALA A 359 36.39 -2.50 3.51
C ALA A 359 36.54 -1.15 4.26
N GLN A 360 37.61 -0.97 5.05
CA GLN A 360 37.95 0.31 5.66
C GLN A 360 38.70 1.23 4.68
N GLU A 361 39.66 0.73 3.90
CA GLU A 361 40.36 1.52 2.89
C GLU A 361 39.39 2.09 1.84
N LEU A 362 38.42 1.30 1.38
CA LEU A 362 37.38 1.77 0.45
C LEU A 362 36.58 2.94 1.04
N LYS A 363 36.18 2.89 2.32
CA LYS A 363 35.47 3.99 3.01
C LYS A 363 36.35 5.24 3.21
N VAL A 364 37.65 5.07 3.43
CA VAL A 364 38.62 6.19 3.47
C VAL A 364 38.81 6.82 2.08
N ARG A 365 38.72 6.03 1.01
CA ARG A 365 38.79 6.50 -0.37
C ARG A 365 37.53 7.28 -0.79
N GLU A 366 36.35 6.81 -0.40
CA GLU A 366 35.07 7.50 -0.65
C GLU A 366 34.91 8.81 0.13
N SER A 367 35.41 8.87 1.37
CA SER A 367 35.36 10.12 2.16
C SER A 367 36.29 11.20 1.60
N ARG A 368 37.49 10.83 1.13
CA ARG A 368 38.43 11.76 0.46
C ARG A 368 37.87 12.37 -0.83
N THR A 369 37.02 11.66 -1.57
CA THR A 369 36.37 12.22 -2.78
C THR A 369 35.23 13.21 -2.52
N ARG A 370 34.71 13.30 -1.28
CA ARG A 370 33.61 14.22 -0.92
C ARG A 370 34.05 15.56 -0.30
N SER A 371 35.34 15.73 0.01
CA SER A 371 35.85 16.90 0.74
C SER A 371 36.59 17.93 -0.13
N ARG A 372 36.15 18.14 -1.38
CA ARG A 372 36.70 19.17 -2.28
C ARG A 372 35.58 19.76 -3.15
N HIS A 373 35.63 21.07 -3.37
CA HIS A 373 34.63 21.98 -4.01
C HIS A 373 33.74 22.79 -3.05
N GLN A 374 34.32 23.85 -2.48
CA GLN A 374 33.65 25.15 -2.37
C GLN A 374 34.59 26.21 -2.99
N SER A 375 34.07 26.93 -3.99
CA SER A 375 34.23 28.34 -4.42
C SER A 375 35.50 29.17 -4.10
N PRO A 376 35.81 30.27 -4.83
CA PRO A 376 34.94 31.01 -5.77
C PRO A 376 35.53 31.30 -7.17
N GLU A 377 34.80 32.09 -7.95
CA GLU A 377 35.01 32.41 -9.36
C GLU A 377 36.13 33.44 -9.65
N ARG A 378 36.65 33.44 -10.89
CA ARG A 378 36.91 34.69 -11.62
C ARG A 378 36.93 34.48 -13.14
N THR A 379 36.61 35.54 -13.88
CA THR A 379 36.38 35.56 -15.33
C THR A 379 37.65 35.80 -16.15
N LYS A 380 37.69 35.29 -17.39
CA LYS A 380 38.09 36.06 -18.59
C LYS A 380 37.77 35.34 -19.91
N HIS A 381 37.93 36.08 -21.01
CA HIS A 381 37.38 35.81 -22.34
C HIS A 381 38.49 35.52 -23.39
N THR A 382 38.07 34.94 -24.52
CA THR A 382 38.59 35.17 -25.90
C THR A 382 39.99 34.68 -26.36
N LYS A 383 39.97 34.07 -27.56
CA LYS A 383 40.90 34.25 -28.71
C LYS A 383 42.31 33.60 -28.69
N ASP A 384 42.92 33.23 -29.84
CA ASP A 384 42.39 32.96 -31.20
C ASP A 384 43.34 32.08 -32.04
N MET A 385 42.84 31.62 -33.20
CA MET A 385 43.54 31.29 -34.48
C MET A 385 44.98 30.69 -34.57
N LYS A 386 45.02 29.47 -35.15
CA LYS A 386 45.65 29.08 -36.45
C LYS A 386 47.11 29.46 -36.80
N THR A 387 47.83 28.45 -37.32
CA THR A 387 48.32 28.45 -38.72
C THR A 387 48.46 27.04 -39.33
N ARG A 388 48.57 26.99 -40.66
CA ARG A 388 48.78 25.85 -41.59
C ARG A 388 50.24 25.91 -42.14
N PRO A 389 50.78 25.07 -43.07
CA PRO A 389 50.10 24.27 -44.12
C PRO A 389 50.67 22.87 -44.49
N ASP A 390 49.90 22.14 -45.33
CA ASP A 390 50.21 21.45 -46.62
C ASP A 390 51.59 20.76 -46.88
N ASP A 391 51.77 19.74 -47.75
CA ASP A 391 50.93 18.72 -48.46
C ASP A 391 51.88 17.78 -49.31
N GLN A 392 51.37 16.70 -49.92
CA GLN A 392 51.95 15.90 -51.06
C GLN A 392 53.14 14.96 -50.76
N THR A 393 53.32 13.77 -51.41
CA THR A 393 52.52 12.92 -52.34
C THR A 393 52.87 11.41 -52.04
N VAL A 394 52.70 10.31 -52.80
CA VAL A 394 52.48 9.95 -54.24
C VAL A 394 51.59 8.66 -54.32
N THR A 395 51.51 7.93 -55.46
CA THR A 395 50.42 6.96 -55.76
C THR A 395 50.80 5.74 -56.64
N ALA A 396 50.04 4.62 -56.51
CA ALA A 396 49.73 3.53 -57.49
C ALA A 396 48.66 2.57 -56.84
N PHE A 397 47.56 2.05 -57.41
CA PHE A 397 47.18 1.39 -58.71
C PHE A 397 47.51 -0.13 -58.77
N LYS A 398 46.69 -1.11 -59.23
CA LYS A 398 45.31 -1.25 -59.82
C LYS A 398 44.82 -2.75 -59.64
N VAL A 399 43.53 -3.17 -59.46
CA VAL A 399 42.30 -3.26 -60.33
C VAL A 399 42.38 -4.35 -61.44
N PRO A 400 41.36 -5.22 -61.79
CA PRO A 400 40.02 -5.63 -61.21
C PRO A 400 39.59 -7.16 -61.36
N ALA A 401 38.26 -7.46 -61.29
CA ALA A 401 37.46 -8.59 -61.92
C ALA A 401 37.31 -9.97 -61.17
N ASP A 402 36.21 -10.78 -61.25
CA ASP A 402 34.83 -10.62 -61.80
C ASP A 402 33.71 -11.55 -61.17
N HIS A 403 32.56 -11.81 -61.87
CA HIS A 403 31.20 -12.18 -61.36
C HIS A 403 30.69 -13.68 -61.37
N VAL A 404 29.91 -14.11 -60.32
CA VAL A 404 28.58 -14.86 -60.35
C VAL A 404 28.56 -16.36 -60.87
N PRO A 405 27.52 -17.28 -60.79
CA PRO A 405 26.17 -17.38 -60.12
C PRO A 405 25.79 -18.67 -59.27
N ASN A 406 24.86 -18.47 -58.31
CA ASN A 406 23.60 -19.16 -57.89
C ASN A 406 23.17 -20.66 -58.18
N SER A 407 22.51 -21.31 -57.19
CA SER A 407 21.22 -22.11 -57.24
C SER A 407 21.06 -23.63 -56.80
N SER A 408 20.05 -23.87 -55.94
CA SER A 408 19.06 -24.99 -55.75
C SER A 408 19.31 -26.54 -55.70
N GLN A 409 18.87 -27.14 -54.55
CA GLN A 409 18.02 -28.36 -54.32
C GLN A 409 18.45 -29.86 -54.51
N LYS A 410 18.05 -30.68 -53.50
CA LYS A 410 17.54 -32.09 -53.48
C LYS A 410 18.44 -33.36 -53.62
N ARG A 411 18.64 -34.02 -52.46
CA ARG A 411 18.17 -35.39 -52.06
C ARG A 411 18.49 -36.63 -52.94
N LEU A 412 19.27 -37.60 -52.42
CA LEU A 412 18.87 -39.02 -52.11
C LEU A 412 20.07 -39.99 -51.83
N THR A 413 19.90 -40.88 -50.83
CA THR A 413 20.44 -42.28 -50.66
C THR A 413 21.96 -42.61 -50.72
N ASN A 414 22.48 -43.72 -50.15
CA ASN A 414 22.15 -44.57 -48.98
C ASN A 414 23.19 -45.71 -48.82
N THR A 415 23.75 -45.98 -47.63
CA THR A 415 24.26 -47.31 -47.19
C THR A 415 24.62 -47.33 -45.69
N ARG A 416 24.85 -48.53 -45.10
CA ARG A 416 24.87 -48.79 -43.64
C ARG A 416 26.24 -49.23 -43.10
N SER A 417 26.51 -48.94 -41.81
CA SER A 417 27.00 -49.94 -40.85
C SER A 417 26.65 -49.59 -39.39
N PHE A 418 26.36 -50.64 -38.62
CA PHE A 418 26.08 -50.77 -37.18
C PHE A 418 27.35 -50.53 -36.31
N ASP A 419 27.33 -50.40 -34.97
CA ASP A 419 26.31 -49.95 -33.97
C ASP A 419 27.01 -49.73 -32.61
N THR A 420 26.90 -48.55 -31.99
CA THR A 420 27.21 -48.30 -30.55
C THR A 420 26.67 -46.97 -29.99
N GLU A 421 26.10 -46.11 -30.83
CA GLU A 421 26.09 -44.65 -30.60
C GLU A 421 24.83 -44.12 -29.88
N ASP A 422 23.73 -44.90 -29.86
CA ASP A 422 22.40 -44.36 -29.53
C ASP A 422 22.07 -44.29 -28.03
N GLU A 423 22.57 -45.19 -27.19
CA GLU A 423 22.40 -45.09 -25.71
C GLU A 423 22.96 -43.77 -25.18
N ARG A 424 24.14 -43.38 -25.68
CA ARG A 424 24.79 -42.12 -25.29
C ARG A 424 24.02 -40.90 -25.81
N LYS A 425 23.58 -40.93 -27.07
CA LYS A 425 22.77 -39.84 -27.65
C LYS A 425 21.39 -39.73 -27.03
N LYS A 426 20.84 -40.79 -26.43
CA LYS A 426 19.58 -40.74 -25.66
C LYS A 426 19.76 -39.98 -24.35
N ARG A 427 20.78 -40.30 -23.55
CA ARG A 427 21.10 -39.58 -22.30
C ARG A 427 21.54 -38.13 -22.54
N GLU A 428 22.37 -37.88 -23.56
CA GLU A 428 22.76 -36.51 -23.94
C GLU A 428 21.55 -35.70 -24.47
N LYS A 429 20.57 -36.34 -25.14
CA LYS A 429 19.28 -35.71 -25.48
C LYS A 429 18.43 -35.41 -24.26
N GLU A 430 18.31 -36.32 -23.28
CA GLU A 430 17.50 -36.09 -22.07
C GLU A 430 18.03 -34.91 -21.24
N VAL A 431 19.35 -34.85 -21.02
CA VAL A 431 19.99 -33.73 -20.29
C VAL A 431 19.87 -32.40 -21.08
N THR A 432 19.89 -32.44 -22.41
CA THR A 432 19.71 -31.22 -23.24
C THR A 432 18.25 -30.85 -23.51
N PHE A 433 17.29 -31.77 -23.37
CA PHE A 433 15.86 -31.47 -23.37
C PHE A 433 15.44 -30.84 -22.04
N SER A 434 15.90 -31.37 -20.90
CA SER A 434 15.68 -30.78 -19.58
C SER A 434 16.16 -29.32 -19.53
N LYS A 435 17.34 -29.02 -20.11
CA LYS A 435 17.87 -27.65 -20.24
C LYS A 435 17.26 -26.81 -21.37
N LYS A 436 16.24 -27.30 -22.09
CA LYS A 436 15.51 -26.55 -23.14
C LYS A 436 13.99 -26.50 -22.96
N SER A 437 13.41 -27.30 -22.06
CA SER A 437 11.98 -27.24 -21.69
C SER A 437 11.70 -26.27 -20.55
N ALA A 438 12.73 -25.84 -19.80
CA ALA A 438 12.65 -24.64 -18.98
C ALA A 438 12.49 -23.41 -19.89
N ALA A 439 11.22 -23.02 -20.12
CA ALA A 439 10.89 -21.81 -20.86
C ALA A 439 11.61 -20.61 -20.24
N LYS A 440 12.26 -19.77 -21.07
CA LYS A 440 12.82 -18.50 -20.59
C LYS A 440 11.66 -17.66 -20.04
N GLY A 441 11.56 -17.57 -18.72
CA GLY A 441 10.66 -16.64 -18.07
C GLY A 441 10.97 -15.20 -18.49
N PRO A 442 9.98 -14.29 -18.42
CA PRO A 442 10.24 -12.86 -18.60
C PRO A 442 11.36 -12.39 -17.66
N ASP A 443 12.22 -11.50 -18.15
CA ASP A 443 13.38 -11.00 -17.39
C ASP A 443 12.94 -10.49 -16.01
N SER A 444 13.57 -11.02 -14.95
CA SER A 444 13.29 -10.64 -13.57
C SER A 444 13.42 -9.14 -13.32
N LYS A 445 14.25 -8.42 -14.09
CA LYS A 445 14.35 -6.95 -14.02
C LYS A 445 13.13 -6.26 -14.63
N VAL A 446 12.59 -6.81 -15.72
CA VAL A 446 11.37 -6.32 -16.36
C VAL A 446 10.16 -6.59 -15.48
N LEU A 447 10.04 -7.80 -14.92
CA LEU A 447 9.01 -8.15 -13.93
C LEU A 447 9.03 -7.18 -12.74
N ALA A 448 10.19 -6.98 -12.10
CA ALA A 448 10.31 -6.09 -10.95
C ALA A 448 9.94 -4.63 -11.30
N ARG A 449 10.44 -4.08 -12.41
CA ARG A 449 10.11 -2.72 -12.87
C ARG A 449 8.61 -2.56 -13.13
N ASN A 450 8.01 -3.53 -13.80
CA ASN A 450 6.60 -3.48 -14.20
C ASN A 450 5.67 -3.73 -13.00
N SER A 451 6.10 -4.52 -12.02
CA SER A 451 5.46 -4.67 -10.70
C SER A 451 5.42 -3.36 -9.92
N THR A 452 6.56 -2.65 -9.77
CA THR A 452 6.57 -1.30 -9.17
C THR A 452 5.62 -0.35 -9.90
N LYS A 453 5.57 -0.43 -11.24
CA LYS A 453 4.66 0.38 -12.05
C LYS A 453 3.18 0.07 -11.79
N ILE A 454 2.80 -1.22 -11.73
CA ILE A 454 1.43 -1.66 -11.43
C ILE A 454 1.03 -1.26 -10.00
N LEU A 455 1.89 -1.46 -9.00
CA LEU A 455 1.64 -1.01 -7.62
C LEU A 455 1.41 0.51 -7.55
N ASN A 456 2.22 1.31 -8.25
CA ASN A 456 2.04 2.76 -8.29
C ASN A 456 0.74 3.16 -9.01
N MET A 457 0.38 2.50 -10.11
CA MET A 457 -0.90 2.74 -10.80
C MET A 457 -2.09 2.41 -9.90
N LEU A 458 -2.09 1.25 -9.24
CA LEU A 458 -3.13 0.82 -8.30
C LEU A 458 -3.26 1.80 -7.12
N LYS A 459 -2.15 2.11 -6.43
CA LYS A 459 -2.11 3.04 -5.29
C LYS A 459 -2.68 4.41 -5.69
N LEU A 460 -2.17 5.00 -6.77
CA LEU A 460 -2.63 6.31 -7.24
C LEU A 460 -4.09 6.29 -7.70
N HIS A 461 -4.59 5.18 -8.23
CA HIS A 461 -5.99 5.08 -8.64
C HIS A 461 -6.92 5.00 -7.44
N TYR A 462 -6.67 4.10 -6.48
CA TYR A 462 -7.43 4.02 -5.22
C TYR A 462 -7.47 5.39 -4.53
N MET A 463 -6.32 6.04 -4.37
CA MET A 463 -6.18 7.31 -3.64
C MET A 463 -6.77 8.53 -4.36
N ARG A 464 -7.02 8.48 -5.67
CA ARG A 464 -7.74 9.54 -6.41
C ARG A 464 -9.27 9.37 -6.42
N THR A 465 -9.79 8.19 -6.08
CA THR A 465 -11.18 7.83 -6.42
C THR A 465 -12.02 7.30 -5.26
N ARG A 466 -11.40 6.72 -4.23
CA ARG A 466 -12.06 6.16 -3.04
C ARG A 466 -11.93 7.12 -1.84
N SER A 467 -12.83 6.99 -0.87
CA SER A 467 -12.69 7.65 0.43
C SER A 467 -11.45 7.16 1.18
N VAL A 468 -10.96 7.99 2.10
CA VAL A 468 -9.75 7.71 2.92
C VAL A 468 -9.83 6.34 3.61
N ARG A 469 -11.00 6.00 4.18
CA ARG A 469 -11.25 4.70 4.83
C ARG A 469 -11.06 3.54 3.86
N LYS A 470 -11.70 3.59 2.68
CA LYS A 470 -11.57 2.57 1.63
C LYS A 470 -10.11 2.45 1.16
N ALA A 471 -9.49 3.56 0.76
CA ALA A 471 -8.10 3.57 0.29
C ALA A 471 -7.12 3.00 1.33
N THR A 472 -7.28 3.33 2.61
CA THR A 472 -6.46 2.75 3.70
C THR A 472 -6.65 1.24 3.78
N SER A 473 -7.90 0.76 3.73
CA SER A 473 -8.19 -0.68 3.82
C SER A 473 -7.67 -1.49 2.64
N PHE A 474 -7.75 -0.97 1.41
CA PHE A 474 -7.25 -1.67 0.21
C PHE A 474 -5.72 -1.72 0.13
N LEU A 475 -5.01 -0.77 0.73
CA LEU A 475 -3.55 -0.66 0.67
C LEU A 475 -2.81 -1.25 1.89
N TYR A 476 -3.44 -1.27 3.07
CA TYR A 476 -2.81 -1.69 4.34
C TYR A 476 -3.68 -2.62 5.20
N GLY A 477 -4.85 -3.05 4.72
CA GLY A 477 -5.78 -3.88 5.48
C GLY A 477 -6.27 -3.16 6.75
N LYS A 478 -6.14 -3.80 7.91
CA LYS A 478 -6.44 -3.18 9.22
C LYS A 478 -5.48 -2.05 9.62
N ASN A 479 -4.35 -1.90 8.91
CA ASN A 479 -3.29 -0.94 9.19
C ASN A 479 -2.82 -0.99 10.67
N SER A 480 -2.70 -2.20 11.22
CA SER A 480 -2.56 -2.42 12.68
C SER A 480 -1.14 -2.29 13.21
N GLN A 481 -0.14 -2.70 12.43
CA GLN A 481 1.25 -2.77 12.89
C GLN A 481 2.07 -1.52 12.50
N GLU A 482 1.80 -0.94 11.32
CA GLU A 482 2.58 0.19 10.80
C GLU A 482 1.92 1.56 10.98
N ASN A 483 0.59 1.58 11.16
CA ASN A 483 -0.24 2.79 11.27
C ASN A 483 0.11 3.89 10.24
N VAL A 484 0.14 3.52 8.96
CA VAL A 484 0.51 4.43 7.86
C VAL A 484 -0.65 5.41 7.58
N HIS A 485 -0.39 6.70 7.67
CA HIS A 485 -1.37 7.75 7.33
C HIS A 485 -1.25 8.16 5.86
N LEU A 486 -2.41 8.31 5.21
CA LEU A 486 -2.55 8.67 3.80
C LEU A 486 -2.84 10.17 3.57
N PHE A 487 -2.81 10.99 4.61
CA PHE A 487 -3.09 12.44 4.54
C PHE A 487 -2.46 13.13 5.77
N PHE A 488 -2.44 14.46 5.79
CA PHE A 488 -2.10 15.24 6.99
C PHE A 488 -2.95 16.51 7.08
N ASP A 489 -3.65 16.71 8.19
CA ASP A 489 -4.57 17.84 8.37
C ASP A 489 -4.20 18.66 9.61
N TYR A 490 -3.84 19.93 9.44
CA TYR A 490 -3.42 20.80 10.54
C TYR A 490 -4.61 21.51 11.23
N HIS A 491 -5.84 21.36 10.73
CA HIS A 491 -7.01 21.96 11.41
C HIS A 491 -7.17 21.42 12.83
N GLY A 492 -7.36 22.34 13.79
CA GLY A 492 -7.42 22.05 15.23
C GLY A 492 -6.06 22.10 15.95
N VAL A 493 -4.94 22.04 15.23
CA VAL A 493 -3.59 22.20 15.81
C VAL A 493 -3.30 23.72 16.00
N PRO A 494 -2.57 24.15 17.05
CA PRO A 494 -2.37 25.57 17.34
C PRO A 494 -1.84 26.40 16.17
N LYS A 495 -2.51 27.53 15.86
CA LYS A 495 -2.16 28.45 14.77
C LYS A 495 -0.79 29.12 14.92
N LYS A 496 -0.14 29.01 16.08
CA LYS A 496 1.24 29.47 16.30
C LYS A 496 1.98 28.40 17.09
N ILE A 497 3.00 27.79 16.50
CA ILE A 497 3.70 26.64 17.08
C ILE A 497 5.22 26.80 17.03
N PRO A 498 5.95 26.44 18.10
CA PRO A 498 7.40 26.31 18.03
C PRO A 498 7.84 25.12 17.17
N ASP A 499 8.91 25.32 16.39
CA ASP A 499 9.45 24.30 15.50
C ASP A 499 9.81 22.99 16.22
N HIS A 500 10.40 23.08 17.40
CA HIS A 500 10.74 21.91 18.23
C HIS A 500 9.51 21.18 18.77
N VAL A 501 8.47 21.89 19.26
CA VAL A 501 7.21 21.30 19.75
C VAL A 501 6.51 20.51 18.64
N PHE A 502 6.42 21.06 17.43
CA PHE A 502 5.88 20.33 16.28
C PHE A 502 6.70 19.06 15.96
N ASN A 503 8.04 19.15 15.98
CA ASN A 503 8.93 18.01 15.76
C ASN A 503 8.92 16.98 16.92
N GLU A 504 8.44 17.36 18.11
CA GLU A 504 8.29 16.49 19.28
C GLU A 504 7.06 15.60 19.12
N HIS A 505 5.88 16.20 18.95
CA HIS A 505 4.61 15.45 18.86
C HIS A 505 4.44 14.72 17.52
N PHE A 506 4.77 15.35 16.39
CA PHE A 506 4.63 14.71 15.07
C PHE A 506 5.88 13.95 14.63
N GLY A 507 7.01 14.12 15.31
CA GLY A 507 8.29 13.49 14.98
C GLY A 507 8.98 14.11 13.77
N LYS A 508 10.31 14.22 13.83
CA LYS A 508 11.13 14.98 12.87
C LYS A 508 11.34 14.34 11.50
N ASP A 509 11.26 13.02 11.42
CA ASP A 509 11.65 12.23 10.25
C ASP A 509 10.75 10.99 10.10
N LYS A 510 10.99 10.21 9.05
CA LYS A 510 10.23 8.99 8.71
C LYS A 510 10.25 7.88 9.78
N ASP A 511 11.21 7.92 10.71
CA ASP A 511 11.47 6.85 11.68
C ASP A 511 10.96 7.21 13.11
N ARG A 512 10.29 8.37 13.27
CA ARG A 512 9.82 8.92 14.55
C ARG A 512 8.44 9.58 14.42
N GLY A 513 7.55 9.42 15.40
CA GLY A 513 6.22 10.04 15.40
C GLY A 513 5.33 9.53 14.27
N ILE A 514 4.42 10.38 13.74
CA ILE A 514 3.43 9.97 12.73
C ILE A 514 4.10 9.39 11.47
N ARG A 515 3.70 8.19 11.04
CA ARG A 515 4.16 7.58 9.79
C ARG A 515 3.26 8.04 8.64
N LEU A 516 3.85 8.68 7.64
CA LEU A 516 3.20 9.09 6.40
C LEU A 516 3.60 8.14 5.26
N ASP A 517 2.71 7.89 4.31
CA ASP A 517 3.08 7.21 3.06
C ASP A 517 3.87 8.14 2.12
N GLU A 518 4.56 7.55 1.14
CA GLU A 518 5.23 8.29 0.04
C GLU A 518 4.25 9.15 -0.79
N VAL A 519 2.99 8.71 -0.89
CA VAL A 519 1.89 9.45 -1.52
C VAL A 519 0.89 9.88 -0.42
N LEU A 520 0.44 11.13 -0.44
CA LEU A 520 -0.70 11.58 0.36
C LEU A 520 -1.90 11.91 -0.54
N MET A 521 -3.11 11.55 -0.10
CA MET A 521 -4.38 11.97 -0.70
C MET A 521 -4.56 13.48 -0.57
N TYR A 522 -4.32 14.04 0.62
CA TYR A 522 -4.32 15.48 0.82
C TYR A 522 -3.36 15.95 1.92
N VAL A 523 -2.97 17.22 1.85
CA VAL A 523 -2.50 17.97 3.02
C VAL A 523 -3.32 19.25 3.17
N ARG A 524 -3.65 19.62 4.41
CA ARG A 524 -4.46 20.78 4.77
C ARG A 524 -3.74 21.66 5.80
N PHE A 525 -3.58 22.94 5.50
CA PHE A 525 -3.00 23.92 6.40
C PHE A 525 -3.88 25.18 6.49
N PRO A 526 -4.40 25.54 7.68
CA PRO A 526 -4.98 26.85 7.92
C PRO A 526 -3.89 27.92 8.03
N ILE A 527 -4.25 29.18 8.26
CA ILE A 527 -3.28 30.25 8.55
C ILE A 527 -2.50 29.92 9.84
N VAL A 528 -1.27 29.41 9.68
CA VAL A 528 -0.35 28.97 10.76
C VAL A 528 1.01 29.66 10.70
N THR A 529 1.57 30.03 11.87
CA THR A 529 2.91 30.60 12.03
C THR A 529 3.85 29.67 12.77
N VAL A 530 5.08 29.50 12.26
CA VAL A 530 6.13 28.68 12.89
C VAL A 530 7.15 29.58 13.60
N THR A 531 7.25 29.48 14.92
CA THR A 531 8.28 30.22 15.68
C THR A 531 9.55 29.39 15.80
N HIS A 532 10.55 29.75 15.00
CA HIS A 532 11.91 29.20 15.09
C HIS A 532 12.70 29.80 16.25
N SER A 533 13.50 28.97 16.91
CA SER A 533 14.24 29.36 18.12
C SER A 533 15.77 29.23 18.00
N GLY A 534 16.49 30.10 18.71
CA GLY A 534 17.95 30.07 18.80
C GLY A 534 18.72 30.52 17.55
N ARG A 535 20.06 30.39 17.59
CA ARG A 535 21.01 30.95 16.61
C ARG A 535 20.93 30.37 15.18
N LYS A 536 20.03 29.42 14.93
CA LYS A 536 19.82 28.76 13.63
C LYS A 536 18.45 29.08 13.00
N ALA A 537 17.64 29.93 13.62
CA ALA A 537 16.39 30.39 13.02
C ALA A 537 16.64 31.00 11.63
N PRO A 538 15.83 30.67 10.60
CA PRO A 538 15.94 31.30 9.29
C PRO A 538 15.68 32.80 9.41
N LYS A 539 16.49 33.60 8.71
CA LYS A 539 16.24 35.04 8.59
C LYS A 539 15.15 35.25 7.52
N PRO A 540 14.12 36.08 7.77
CA PRO A 540 13.16 36.47 6.75
C PRO A 540 13.87 37.00 5.50
N ARG A 541 13.57 36.43 4.33
CA ARG A 541 14.18 36.86 3.05
C ARG A 541 13.44 38.05 2.43
N ALA A 542 12.16 38.19 2.75
CA ALA A 542 11.26 39.27 2.31
C ALA A 542 10.21 39.54 3.40
N ALA A 543 9.27 40.46 3.13
CA ALA A 543 8.16 40.77 4.04
C ALA A 543 7.02 39.72 4.02
N GLY A 544 6.91 38.91 2.96
CA GLY A 544 5.94 37.83 2.87
C GLY A 544 6.28 36.63 3.75
N ARG A 545 5.27 35.87 4.16
CA ARG A 545 5.41 34.69 5.04
C ARG A 545 6.25 33.58 4.41
N GLN A 546 6.86 32.78 5.29
CA GLN A 546 7.75 31.66 4.95
C GLN A 546 7.41 30.36 5.73
N ASP A 547 6.30 30.35 6.47
CA ASP A 547 5.93 29.28 7.41
C ASP A 547 5.81 27.90 6.73
N MET A 548 5.27 27.87 5.51
CA MET A 548 5.09 26.63 4.74
C MET A 548 6.41 25.95 4.33
N GLU A 549 7.54 26.68 4.25
CA GLU A 549 8.83 26.06 3.92
C GLU A 549 9.25 25.01 4.96
N PHE A 550 8.88 25.22 6.22
CA PHE A 550 9.09 24.26 7.31
C PHE A 550 8.23 22.99 7.11
N PHE A 551 6.93 23.16 6.90
CA PHE A 551 5.99 22.03 6.80
C PHE A 551 6.25 21.17 5.56
N PHE A 552 6.47 21.76 4.39
CA PHE A 552 6.77 20.99 3.17
C PHE A 552 8.15 20.33 3.22
N ASN A 553 9.14 20.95 3.85
CA ASN A 553 10.42 20.29 4.10
C ASN A 553 10.29 19.13 5.10
N TRP A 554 9.44 19.26 6.13
CA TRP A 554 9.11 18.18 7.06
C TRP A 554 8.39 17.01 6.36
N LEU A 555 7.37 17.27 5.52
CA LEU A 555 6.71 16.25 4.70
C LEU A 555 7.74 15.50 3.82
N HIS A 556 8.67 16.22 3.19
CA HIS A 556 9.74 15.58 2.42
C HIS A 556 10.70 14.75 3.31
N MET A 557 11.01 15.19 4.54
CA MET A 557 11.80 14.43 5.52
C MET A 557 11.06 13.20 6.08
N LYS A 558 9.73 13.23 6.13
CA LYS A 558 8.86 12.09 6.45
C LYS A 558 8.82 11.02 5.37
N GLY A 559 9.27 11.34 4.16
CA GLY A 559 9.29 10.41 3.02
C GLY A 559 8.29 10.75 1.92
N VAL A 560 7.42 11.74 2.11
CA VAL A 560 6.42 12.15 1.10
C VAL A 560 7.12 12.63 -0.17
N ARG A 561 6.74 12.08 -1.32
CA ARG A 561 7.21 12.48 -2.66
C ARG A 561 6.08 12.98 -3.56
N ARG A 562 4.83 12.63 -3.26
CA ARG A 562 3.65 13.09 -3.99
C ARG A 562 2.49 13.44 -3.05
N ILE A 563 1.76 14.49 -3.38
CA ILE A 563 0.52 14.87 -2.71
C ILE A 563 -0.54 15.04 -3.81
N LEU A 564 -1.68 14.35 -3.69
CA LEU A 564 -2.73 14.43 -4.69
C LEU A 564 -3.50 15.76 -4.58
N ARG A 565 -3.77 16.27 -3.37
CA ARG A 565 -4.32 17.62 -3.14
C ARG A 565 -3.57 18.41 -2.05
N VAL A 566 -3.14 19.62 -2.37
CA VAL A 566 -2.56 20.58 -1.41
C VAL A 566 -3.58 21.68 -1.16
N GLU A 567 -4.04 21.84 0.08
CA GLU A 567 -4.95 22.90 0.54
C GLU A 567 -4.22 23.80 1.56
N VAL A 568 -4.05 25.09 1.23
CA VAL A 568 -3.40 26.09 2.11
C VAL A 568 -4.23 27.37 2.17
N GLU A 569 -4.73 27.71 3.36
CA GLU A 569 -5.24 29.05 3.65
C GLU A 569 -4.06 30.04 3.74
N ASP A 570 -4.13 31.14 2.99
CA ASP A 570 -3.17 32.24 3.12
C ASP A 570 -3.82 33.51 3.68
N SER A 571 -3.00 34.42 4.19
CA SER A 571 -3.46 35.68 4.77
C SER A 571 -3.57 36.76 3.69
N ASP A 572 -4.74 37.39 3.55
CA ASP A 572 -4.94 38.51 2.63
C ASP A 572 -4.15 39.77 3.03
N THR A 573 -3.74 39.91 4.29
CA THR A 573 -2.97 41.06 4.79
C THR A 573 -1.46 40.82 4.83
N ALA A 574 -1.03 39.56 4.86
CA ALA A 574 0.37 39.16 4.92
C ALA A 574 0.58 37.78 4.27
N PRO A 575 0.41 37.64 2.95
CA PRO A 575 0.49 36.36 2.27
C PRO A 575 1.92 35.77 2.26
N HIS A 576 2.06 34.49 1.89
CA HIS A 576 3.36 33.94 1.55
C HIS A 576 3.95 34.62 0.32
N SER A 577 5.29 34.75 0.29
CA SER A 577 5.96 35.20 -0.94
C SER A 577 5.93 34.10 -2.00
N ASP A 578 5.82 34.48 -3.27
CA ASP A 578 5.84 33.55 -4.40
C ASP A 578 7.13 32.68 -4.44
N GLU A 579 8.24 33.20 -3.89
CA GLU A 579 9.48 32.45 -3.63
C GLU A 579 9.30 31.37 -2.55
N SER A 580 8.64 31.68 -1.42
CA SER A 580 8.31 30.70 -0.36
C SER A 580 7.40 29.59 -0.88
N ILE A 581 6.40 29.92 -1.70
CA ILE A 581 5.49 28.94 -2.31
C ILE A 581 6.29 28.01 -3.23
N MET A 582 7.14 28.57 -4.10
CA MET A 582 8.01 27.79 -4.98
C MET A 582 8.95 26.85 -4.21
N ILE A 583 9.62 27.34 -3.16
CA ILE A 583 10.55 26.54 -2.32
C ILE A 583 9.82 25.45 -1.53
N SER A 584 8.57 25.69 -1.13
CA SER A 584 7.73 24.68 -0.48
C SER A 584 7.39 23.55 -1.45
N LEU A 585 7.01 23.89 -2.69
CA LEU A 585 6.50 22.92 -3.67
C LEU A 585 7.59 22.30 -4.57
N GLU A 586 8.85 22.76 -4.56
CA GLU A 586 9.87 22.30 -5.50
C GLU A 586 10.22 20.81 -5.38
N LYS A 587 10.12 20.22 -4.18
CA LYS A 587 10.63 18.86 -3.87
C LYS A 587 9.57 17.75 -3.97
N ILE A 588 8.29 18.11 -4.08
CA ILE A 588 7.14 17.21 -3.98
C ILE A 588 6.27 17.38 -5.22
N VAL A 589 5.77 16.27 -5.75
CA VAL A 589 4.86 16.25 -6.90
C VAL A 589 3.44 16.58 -6.43
N VAL A 590 2.83 17.64 -6.94
CA VAL A 590 1.43 18.00 -6.64
C VAL A 590 0.53 17.72 -7.86
N GLU A 591 -0.64 17.09 -7.64
CA GLU A 591 -1.65 16.88 -8.69
C GLU A 591 -2.81 17.90 -8.63
N HIS A 592 -3.24 18.36 -7.45
CA HIS A 592 -4.17 19.48 -7.24
C HIS A 592 -3.55 20.50 -6.29
N LEU A 593 -3.42 21.76 -6.74
CA LEU A 593 -2.91 22.88 -5.96
C LEU A 593 -4.06 23.84 -5.62
N ASP A 594 -4.34 24.02 -4.34
CA ASP A 594 -5.37 24.88 -3.77
C ASP A 594 -4.72 25.80 -2.72
N TRP A 595 -4.10 26.89 -3.19
CA TRP A 595 -3.40 27.85 -2.33
C TRP A 595 -4.14 29.19 -2.39
N GLN A 596 -4.79 29.58 -1.29
CA GLN A 596 -5.72 30.72 -1.25
C GLN A 596 -5.01 32.09 -1.17
N LYS A 597 -3.87 32.23 -1.87
CA LYS A 597 -3.21 33.52 -2.14
C LYS A 597 -3.89 34.16 -3.35
N THR A 598 -4.47 35.33 -3.13
CA THR A 598 -5.09 36.15 -4.18
C THR A 598 -4.06 36.45 -5.29
N ASP A 599 -4.48 36.28 -6.54
CA ASP A 599 -3.69 36.53 -7.76
C ASP A 599 -2.32 35.82 -7.77
N LEU A 600 -2.32 34.52 -7.46
CA LEU A 600 -1.12 33.66 -7.50
C LEU A 600 -0.46 33.67 -8.90
N ASP A 601 0.86 33.85 -8.93
CA ASP A 601 1.63 34.01 -10.15
C ASP A 601 1.69 32.72 -11.01
N PRO A 602 1.45 32.78 -12.35
CA PRO A 602 1.42 31.60 -13.21
C PRO A 602 2.75 30.84 -13.29
N ARG A 603 3.90 31.52 -13.13
CA ARG A 603 5.21 30.86 -13.13
C ARG A 603 5.41 30.03 -11.86
N VAL A 604 4.90 30.45 -10.70
CA VAL A 604 4.90 29.63 -9.47
C VAL A 604 4.13 28.33 -9.69
N ILE A 605 2.91 28.42 -10.22
CA ILE A 605 2.04 27.27 -10.52
C ILE A 605 2.74 26.31 -11.51
N CYS A 606 3.44 26.86 -12.51
CA CYS A 606 4.16 26.07 -13.52
C CYS A 606 5.52 25.50 -13.08
N GLN A 607 6.09 25.96 -11.95
CA GLN A 607 7.43 25.53 -11.48
C GLN A 607 7.39 24.65 -10.22
N GLN A 608 6.21 24.25 -9.74
CA GLN A 608 6.05 23.21 -8.71
C GLN A 608 6.64 21.85 -9.15
N GLY A 609 7.18 21.08 -8.20
CA GLY A 609 7.83 19.79 -8.47
C GLY A 609 9.14 19.85 -9.27
N SER A 610 9.67 21.04 -9.56
CA SER A 610 10.84 21.24 -10.45
C SER A 610 12.17 20.64 -9.95
N LYS A 611 12.25 20.20 -8.68
CA LYS A 611 13.36 19.44 -8.10
C LYS A 611 12.92 18.09 -7.52
N ALA A 612 11.69 17.65 -7.80
CA ALA A 612 11.23 16.34 -7.38
C ALA A 612 12.03 15.24 -8.12
N ASN A 613 12.75 14.40 -7.38
CA ASN A 613 13.42 13.23 -7.94
C ASN A 613 12.36 12.24 -8.42
N HIS A 614 12.04 12.29 -9.70
CA HIS A 614 10.90 11.60 -10.29
C HIS A 614 11.35 10.32 -11.02
N PRO A 615 11.25 9.13 -10.40
CA PRO A 615 11.27 7.88 -11.15
C PRO A 615 9.92 7.73 -11.86
N ASP A 616 9.66 8.50 -12.93
CA ASP A 616 8.45 8.28 -13.72
C ASP A 616 8.53 6.90 -14.40
N PRO A 617 7.64 5.94 -14.10
CA PRO A 617 7.68 4.62 -14.73
C PRO A 617 7.28 4.64 -16.22
N PHE A 618 6.96 5.80 -16.79
CA PHE A 618 6.60 6.00 -18.19
C PHE A 618 7.75 6.61 -19.03
N GLU A 619 8.70 7.35 -18.45
CA GLU A 619 9.84 7.93 -19.20
C GLU A 619 10.98 6.90 -19.42
N GLY A 620 10.66 5.85 -20.19
CA GLY A 620 11.62 4.86 -20.63
C GLY A 620 12.51 5.36 -21.77
N ALA A 621 13.75 5.71 -21.46
CA ALA A 621 14.88 5.76 -22.41
C ALA A 621 14.73 6.64 -23.67
N ARG A 622 14.04 7.79 -23.57
CA ARG A 622 14.28 8.93 -24.46
C ARG A 622 15.34 9.86 -23.85
N GLY A 623 16.06 10.61 -24.68
CA GLY A 623 17.23 11.38 -24.26
C GLY A 623 16.91 12.56 -23.33
N GLN A 624 17.84 12.91 -22.45
CA GLN A 624 17.71 14.04 -21.52
C GLN A 624 17.77 15.39 -22.24
N THR A 625 16.62 15.94 -22.65
CA THR A 625 16.52 17.31 -23.18
C THR A 625 15.34 18.12 -22.64
N SER A 626 14.33 17.51 -22.01
CA SER A 626 13.24 18.22 -21.30
C SER A 626 13.41 18.13 -19.79
N GLY A 627 13.28 19.27 -19.09
CA GLY A 627 13.22 19.31 -17.63
C GLY A 627 11.94 18.65 -17.06
N PRO A 628 11.87 18.41 -15.74
CA PRO A 628 10.76 17.69 -15.11
C PRO A 628 9.41 18.34 -15.40
N LYS A 629 8.50 17.55 -15.99
CA LYS A 629 7.16 17.97 -16.37
C LYS A 629 6.24 18.01 -15.15
N SER A 630 5.65 19.17 -14.87
CA SER A 630 4.63 19.33 -13.82
C SER A 630 3.49 18.32 -14.01
N GLN A 631 3.04 17.73 -12.91
CA GLN A 631 2.00 16.70 -12.89
C GLN A 631 0.62 17.25 -12.50
N LEU A 632 0.47 18.58 -12.45
CA LEU A 632 -0.77 19.25 -12.05
C LEU A 632 -1.92 18.91 -13.01
N ARG A 633 -3.05 18.51 -12.42
CA ARG A 633 -4.33 18.20 -13.06
C ARG A 633 -5.41 19.21 -12.72
N GLU A 634 -5.39 19.73 -11.51
CA GLU A 634 -6.38 20.68 -11.02
C GLU A 634 -5.68 21.85 -10.32
N VAL A 635 -6.23 23.04 -10.45
CA VAL A 635 -5.79 24.21 -9.68
C VAL A 635 -7.01 24.97 -9.18
N THR A 636 -6.96 25.41 -7.92
CA THR A 636 -7.92 26.36 -7.34
C THR A 636 -7.22 27.70 -7.17
N LEU A 637 -7.77 28.76 -7.75
CA LEU A 637 -7.17 30.09 -7.77
C LEU A 637 -8.13 31.12 -7.19
N LYS A 638 -7.64 31.92 -6.25
CA LYS A 638 -8.34 33.09 -5.71
C LYS A 638 -8.01 34.30 -6.57
N TRP A 639 -9.03 34.97 -7.11
CA TRP A 639 -8.88 36.08 -8.05
C TRP A 639 -9.41 37.38 -7.44
N SER A 640 -8.74 38.51 -7.68
CA SER A 640 -9.15 39.84 -7.18
C SER A 640 -10.24 40.53 -8.00
N GLY A 641 -10.58 40.02 -9.19
CA GLY A 641 -11.33 40.76 -10.22
C GLY A 641 -10.43 41.42 -11.28
N ASN A 642 -9.11 41.44 -11.09
CA ASN A 642 -8.18 42.05 -12.04
C ASN A 642 -8.03 41.21 -13.33
N ASN A 643 -8.59 41.68 -14.45
CA ASN A 643 -8.51 41.01 -15.76
C ASN A 643 -7.05 40.81 -16.28
N ALA A 644 -6.07 41.60 -15.83
CA ALA A 644 -4.66 41.37 -16.18
C ALA A 644 -4.17 39.99 -15.70
N VAL A 645 -4.69 39.51 -14.56
CA VAL A 645 -4.34 38.22 -13.96
C VAL A 645 -4.94 37.06 -14.75
N LEU A 646 -6.21 37.17 -15.16
CA LEU A 646 -6.83 36.21 -16.10
C LEU A 646 -6.04 36.15 -17.42
N ARG A 647 -5.58 37.30 -17.94
CA ARG A 647 -4.75 37.33 -19.16
C ARG A 647 -3.44 36.57 -18.96
N ALA A 648 -2.71 36.84 -17.88
CA ALA A 648 -1.47 36.14 -17.54
C ALA A 648 -1.66 34.63 -17.34
N TRP A 649 -2.69 34.20 -16.62
CA TRP A 649 -3.02 32.77 -16.47
C TRP A 649 -3.31 32.08 -17.81
N SER A 650 -3.90 32.80 -18.78
CA SER A 650 -4.18 32.29 -20.14
C SER A 650 -3.02 32.39 -21.14
N GLU A 651 -1.85 32.91 -20.75
CA GLU A 651 -0.71 33.08 -21.66
C GLU A 651 0.02 31.77 -21.97
N ALA A 652 0.80 31.71 -23.06
CA ALA A 652 1.42 30.47 -23.53
C ALA A 652 2.43 29.84 -22.53
N GLU A 653 3.05 30.64 -21.66
CA GLU A 653 3.94 30.16 -20.59
C GLU A 653 3.22 29.87 -19.26
N GLY A 654 1.97 30.30 -19.11
CA GLY A 654 1.10 30.06 -17.96
C GLY A 654 0.37 28.71 -18.02
N LEU A 655 -0.89 28.67 -17.58
CA LEU A 655 -1.65 27.42 -17.43
C LEU A 655 -1.70 26.51 -18.70
N PRO A 656 -1.76 27.02 -19.95
CA PRO A 656 -1.62 26.21 -21.17
C PRO A 656 -0.41 25.25 -21.19
N ARG A 657 0.70 25.61 -20.53
CA ARG A 657 1.95 24.84 -20.42
C ARG A 657 1.80 23.52 -19.64
N LEU A 658 0.81 23.43 -18.75
CA LEU A 658 0.62 22.30 -17.84
C LEU A 658 -0.03 21.10 -18.56
N GLU A 659 0.79 20.23 -19.14
CA GLU A 659 0.39 19.09 -19.99
C GLU A 659 -0.79 18.26 -19.46
N LYS A 660 -0.85 18.05 -18.13
CA LYS A 660 -1.83 17.19 -17.47
C LYS A 660 -3.02 17.96 -16.86
N LEU A 661 -3.08 19.29 -17.02
CA LEU A 661 -4.16 20.12 -16.47
C LEU A 661 -5.49 19.78 -17.16
N GLU A 662 -6.46 19.39 -16.35
CA GLU A 662 -7.82 19.01 -16.71
C GLU A 662 -8.82 20.10 -16.27
N THR A 663 -8.65 20.70 -15.08
CA THR A 663 -9.62 21.61 -14.45
C THR A 663 -8.97 22.83 -13.79
N VAL A 664 -9.63 24.00 -13.87
CA VAL A 664 -9.25 25.26 -13.22
C VAL A 664 -10.47 25.80 -12.47
N ASN A 665 -10.46 25.73 -11.13
CA ASN A 665 -11.45 26.40 -10.30
C ASN A 665 -11.02 27.84 -10.04
N ILE A 666 -11.91 28.81 -10.25
CA ILE A 666 -11.66 30.22 -9.92
C ILE A 666 -12.62 30.63 -8.80
N HIS A 667 -12.08 30.92 -7.62
CA HIS A 667 -12.82 31.58 -6.56
C HIS A 667 -12.88 33.08 -6.90
N THR A 668 -14.06 33.56 -7.29
CA THR A 668 -14.32 34.99 -7.49
C THR A 668 -14.74 35.62 -6.16
N PRO A 669 -14.51 36.92 -5.94
CA PRO A 669 -15.23 37.65 -4.90
C PRO A 669 -16.74 37.62 -5.21
N ALA A 670 -17.57 38.03 -4.24
CA ALA A 670 -18.97 38.28 -4.54
C ALA A 670 -19.11 39.50 -5.45
N TYR A 671 -20.12 39.53 -6.32
CA TYR A 671 -20.33 40.67 -7.25
C TYR A 671 -20.67 41.98 -6.53
N SER A 672 -20.99 41.97 -5.24
CA SER A 672 -21.10 43.16 -4.38
C SER A 672 -19.75 43.82 -4.07
N ASP A 673 -18.67 43.04 -4.14
CA ASP A 673 -17.33 43.40 -3.64
C ASP A 673 -16.37 43.73 -4.81
N LEU A 674 -16.86 43.56 -6.04
CA LEU A 674 -16.17 43.83 -7.31
C LEU A 674 -16.48 45.25 -7.81
N LEU A 675 -15.50 45.89 -8.43
CA LEU A 675 -15.63 47.24 -9.00
C LEU A 675 -16.32 47.26 -10.38
N ASP A 676 -16.33 46.11 -11.07
CA ASP A 676 -16.91 45.92 -12.40
C ASP A 676 -18.29 45.22 -12.32
N THR A 677 -19.17 45.42 -13.31
CA THR A 677 -20.50 44.79 -13.33
C THR A 677 -20.43 43.27 -13.59
N ARG A 678 -21.48 42.54 -13.20
CA ARG A 678 -21.59 41.08 -13.38
C ARG A 678 -21.38 40.67 -14.83
N GLU A 679 -21.97 41.37 -15.78
CA GLU A 679 -21.90 41.08 -17.22
C GLU A 679 -20.47 41.24 -17.76
N TRP A 680 -19.72 42.22 -17.24
CA TRP A 680 -18.32 42.44 -17.60
C TRP A 680 -17.40 41.38 -16.98
N VAL A 681 -17.64 41.01 -15.72
CA VAL A 681 -16.90 39.94 -15.04
C VAL A 681 -17.12 38.59 -15.72
N ASP A 682 -18.38 38.23 -16.00
CA ASP A 682 -18.76 36.98 -16.66
C ASP A 682 -18.22 36.94 -18.11
N SER A 683 -18.24 38.07 -18.82
CA SER A 683 -17.58 38.23 -20.12
C SER A 683 -16.07 37.98 -20.05
N ASN A 684 -15.36 38.56 -19.08
CA ASN A 684 -13.92 38.35 -18.91
C ASN A 684 -13.55 36.90 -18.55
N LEU A 685 -14.42 36.19 -17.81
CA LEU A 685 -14.26 34.78 -17.47
C LEU A 685 -14.50 33.86 -18.69
N ALA A 686 -15.54 34.13 -19.49
CA ALA A 686 -15.77 33.42 -20.75
C ALA A 686 -14.62 33.65 -21.76
N ASP A 687 -14.12 34.89 -21.84
CA ASP A 687 -13.00 35.23 -22.71
C ASP A 687 -11.67 34.62 -22.19
N PHE A 688 -11.55 34.38 -20.89
CA PHE A 688 -10.45 33.62 -20.29
C PHE A 688 -10.51 32.13 -20.67
N ASP A 689 -11.63 31.44 -20.49
CA ASP A 689 -11.79 30.02 -20.88
C ASP A 689 -11.44 29.79 -22.35
N ARG A 690 -11.92 30.68 -23.22
CA ARG A 690 -11.62 30.70 -24.65
C ARG A 690 -10.12 30.83 -24.91
N ARG A 691 -9.46 31.87 -24.38
CA ARG A 691 -8.00 32.07 -24.55
C ARG A 691 -7.17 30.90 -24.01
N LEU A 692 -7.54 30.38 -22.84
CA LEU A 692 -6.88 29.25 -22.18
C LEU A 692 -6.94 28.00 -23.07
N ASN A 693 -8.12 27.67 -23.59
CA ASN A 693 -8.31 26.50 -24.45
C ASN A 693 -7.67 26.67 -25.83
N ASP A 694 -7.77 27.86 -26.45
CA ASP A 694 -7.09 28.17 -27.72
C ASP A 694 -5.56 27.97 -27.59
N LYS A 695 -4.94 28.52 -26.53
CA LYS A 695 -3.51 28.37 -26.28
C LYS A 695 -3.12 26.96 -25.85
N ALA A 696 -3.95 26.24 -25.08
CA ALA A 696 -3.71 24.84 -24.75
C ALA A 696 -3.68 23.94 -26.00
N LYS A 697 -4.53 24.22 -27.00
CA LYS A 697 -4.53 23.55 -28.31
C LYS A 697 -3.30 23.93 -29.15
N GLU A 698 -2.90 25.19 -29.16
CA GLU A 698 -1.70 25.69 -29.87
C GLU A 698 -0.41 25.02 -29.34
N VAL A 699 -0.17 25.08 -28.02
CA VAL A 699 0.99 24.47 -27.35
C VAL A 699 1.06 22.96 -27.61
N SER A 700 -0.09 22.29 -27.71
CA SER A 700 -0.18 20.86 -28.03
C SER A 700 0.21 20.57 -29.49
N LYS A 701 -0.20 21.42 -30.43
CA LYS A 701 0.10 21.26 -31.88
C LYS A 701 1.58 21.51 -32.19
N THR A 702 2.18 22.59 -31.67
CA THR A 702 3.59 22.93 -31.94
C THR A 702 4.53 21.82 -31.52
N ARG A 703 4.30 21.22 -30.34
CA ARG A 703 5.13 20.12 -29.83
C ARG A 703 5.04 18.83 -30.63
N ILE A 704 3.90 18.55 -31.27
CA ILE A 704 3.77 17.41 -32.19
C ILE A 704 4.62 17.63 -33.46
N ALA A 705 4.77 18.87 -33.91
CA ALA A 705 5.70 19.21 -34.98
C ALA A 705 7.18 19.08 -34.51
N ASP A 706 7.51 19.57 -33.32
CA ASP A 706 8.87 19.46 -32.75
C ASP A 706 9.31 17.99 -32.56
N GLU A 707 8.44 17.11 -32.01
CA GLU A 707 8.75 15.68 -31.86
C GLU A 707 8.82 14.92 -33.21
N ALA A 708 8.28 15.48 -34.29
CA ALA A 708 8.27 14.85 -35.62
C ALA A 708 9.55 15.14 -36.46
N VAL A 709 10.43 16.05 -36.03
CA VAL A 709 11.65 16.43 -36.77
C VAL A 709 12.87 15.64 -36.27
N PRO A 710 13.39 14.66 -37.04
CA PRO A 710 14.65 14.01 -36.68
C PRO A 710 15.85 14.94 -36.92
N PRO A 711 16.87 14.96 -36.04
CA PRO A 711 17.99 15.89 -36.15
C PRO A 711 18.88 15.55 -37.36
N LYS A 712 18.86 16.40 -38.39
CA LYS A 712 19.85 16.43 -39.47
C LYS A 712 20.41 17.83 -39.68
N GLN A 713 21.62 17.87 -40.22
CA GLN A 713 22.47 19.06 -40.26
C GLN A 713 21.90 20.15 -41.18
N GLN A 714 22.08 21.40 -40.77
CA GLN A 714 21.78 22.57 -41.59
C GLN A 714 22.69 22.61 -42.81
N ASN A 715 22.13 22.65 -44.02
CA ASN A 715 22.71 23.37 -45.16
C ASN A 715 21.74 23.52 -46.35
N ALA A 716 21.75 24.72 -46.94
CA ALA A 716 21.43 25.05 -48.33
C ALA A 716 19.99 24.95 -48.90
N VAL A 717 19.42 26.14 -49.17
CA VAL A 717 18.65 26.54 -50.37
C VAL A 717 17.16 26.14 -50.48
N GLU A 718 16.36 27.12 -50.90
CA GLU A 718 14.92 27.00 -51.22
C GLU A 718 14.66 26.31 -52.57
N LEU A 719 13.53 25.59 -52.69
CA LEU A 719 12.75 25.52 -53.92
C LEU A 719 11.32 25.04 -53.64
N LYS A 720 10.33 25.67 -54.29
CA LYS A 720 8.89 25.38 -54.12
C LYS A 720 8.39 24.48 -55.26
N SER A 721 7.71 23.37 -54.98
CA SER A 721 6.55 22.90 -55.78
C SER A 721 5.77 21.77 -55.06
N ALA A 722 4.54 21.55 -55.52
CA ALA A 722 3.54 20.70 -54.88
C ALA A 722 3.61 19.21 -55.29
N ARG A 723 3.10 18.32 -54.43
CA ARG A 723 1.84 17.57 -54.71
C ARG A 723 1.34 16.72 -53.53
N ASN A 724 0.05 16.38 -53.58
CA ASN A 724 -0.64 15.53 -52.62
C ASN A 724 -0.08 14.10 -52.62
N SER A 725 -0.03 13.47 -51.44
CA SER A 725 -0.16 12.02 -51.29
C SER A 725 -0.78 11.73 -49.93
N GLU A 726 -1.75 10.82 -49.88
CA GLU A 726 -2.50 10.49 -48.67
C GLU A 726 -1.74 9.45 -47.84
N VAL A 727 -1.68 9.64 -46.53
CA VAL A 727 -1.09 8.67 -45.58
C VAL A 727 -2.21 8.17 -44.64
N PRO A 728 -2.59 6.88 -44.69
CA PRO A 728 -3.71 6.41 -43.90
C PRO A 728 -3.46 6.35 -42.38
N ASN A 729 -4.50 6.70 -41.63
CA ASN A 729 -4.82 6.14 -40.30
C ASN A 729 -3.83 6.42 -39.15
N ALA A 730 -3.57 7.70 -38.87
CA ALA A 730 -3.22 8.12 -37.51
C ALA A 730 -4.44 7.99 -36.58
N LYS A 731 -4.25 7.56 -35.33
CA LYS A 731 -5.34 7.44 -34.35
C LYS A 731 -6.01 8.81 -34.10
N PRO A 732 -7.34 8.87 -33.92
CA PRO A 732 -8.03 10.12 -33.62
C PRO A 732 -7.52 10.69 -32.29
N TYR A 733 -6.95 11.89 -32.35
CA TYR A 733 -6.56 12.65 -31.15
C TYR A 733 -7.81 13.09 -30.40
N LYS A 734 -7.90 12.77 -29.10
CA LYS A 734 -8.81 13.50 -28.20
C LYS A 734 -8.29 14.94 -28.11
N GLU A 735 -9.14 15.93 -28.40
CA GLU A 735 -8.75 17.32 -28.19
C GLU A 735 -8.52 17.59 -26.69
N ARG A 736 -7.42 18.26 -26.36
CA ARG A 736 -7.19 18.78 -25.01
C ARG A 736 -8.14 19.96 -24.79
N LYS A 737 -9.11 19.78 -23.92
CA LYS A 737 -9.95 20.83 -23.32
C LYS A 737 -9.61 20.91 -21.83
N ILE A 738 -9.48 22.13 -21.31
CA ILE A 738 -9.40 22.43 -19.88
C ILE A 738 -10.78 22.97 -19.47
N GLU A 739 -11.28 22.52 -18.33
CA GLU A 739 -12.57 22.96 -17.78
C GLU A 739 -12.37 24.10 -16.77
N VAL A 740 -12.92 25.29 -17.07
CA VAL A 740 -12.90 26.44 -16.15
C VAL A 740 -14.21 26.48 -15.35
N LEU A 741 -14.08 26.44 -14.02
CA LEU A 741 -15.20 26.44 -13.07
C LEU A 741 -15.13 27.70 -12.18
N PRO A 742 -15.78 28.82 -12.56
CA PRO A 742 -15.94 29.95 -11.64
C PRO A 742 -16.87 29.56 -10.49
N ARG A 743 -16.50 29.96 -9.27
CA ARG A 743 -17.28 29.77 -8.04
C ARG A 743 -17.43 31.11 -7.35
N GLU A 744 -18.67 31.58 -7.25
CA GLU A 744 -19.02 32.85 -6.60
C GLU A 744 -18.77 32.75 -5.08
N GLY A 745 -17.94 33.65 -4.53
CA GLY A 745 -17.82 33.83 -3.09
C GLY A 745 -19.16 34.23 -2.48
N ARG A 746 -19.50 33.70 -1.29
CA ARG A 746 -20.67 34.17 -0.54
C ARG A 746 -20.46 35.65 -0.20
N SER A 747 -21.50 36.47 -0.38
CA SER A 747 -21.43 37.92 -0.19
C SER A 747 -20.88 38.31 1.17
N GLY A 748 -20.08 39.38 1.17
CA GLY A 748 -19.48 40.02 2.34
C GLY A 748 -20.48 40.69 3.28
N THR A 749 -21.53 39.95 3.67
CA THR A 749 -22.21 40.22 4.93
C THR A 749 -21.20 39.91 6.02
N GLU A 750 -20.71 40.94 6.73
CA GLU A 750 -20.20 40.70 8.07
C GLU A 750 -21.32 39.99 8.84
N ALA A 751 -21.12 38.71 9.13
CA ALA A 751 -21.86 38.06 10.19
C ALA A 751 -21.39 38.71 11.49
N THR A 752 -21.98 39.88 11.82
CA THR A 752 -21.88 40.50 13.13
C THR A 752 -22.43 39.50 14.12
N MET A 753 -21.54 38.65 14.62
CA MET A 753 -21.84 37.62 15.58
C MET A 753 -22.64 38.28 16.70
N PRO A 754 -23.89 37.88 16.96
CA PRO A 754 -24.60 38.41 18.11
C PRO A 754 -23.81 37.95 19.33
N VAL A 755 -23.02 38.86 19.90
CA VAL A 755 -22.28 38.65 21.15
C VAL A 755 -23.28 38.71 22.30
N ASN A 756 -24.23 37.76 22.27
CA ASN A 756 -24.98 37.28 23.41
C ASN A 756 -24.02 36.53 24.33
N SER A 757 -23.02 37.27 24.81
CA SER A 757 -22.38 37.05 26.09
C SER A 757 -23.46 37.23 27.16
N VAL A 758 -24.28 36.18 27.32
CA VAL A 758 -25.09 36.01 28.51
C VAL A 758 -24.09 35.88 29.65
N LEU A 759 -23.80 37.03 30.27
CA LEU A 759 -23.18 37.13 31.58
C LEU A 759 -24.10 36.42 32.57
N GLN A 760 -24.00 35.10 32.62
CA GLN A 760 -24.31 34.37 33.83
C GLN A 760 -23.52 35.06 34.93
N LYS A 761 -24.23 35.61 35.91
CA LYS A 761 -23.60 36.27 37.06
C LYS A 761 -22.58 35.30 37.62
N ALA A 762 -21.35 35.76 37.80
CA ALA A 762 -20.36 34.99 38.52
C ALA A 762 -20.97 34.60 39.88
N GLY A 763 -21.11 33.30 40.10
CA GLY A 763 -21.19 32.79 41.46
C GLY A 763 -19.93 33.26 42.19
N SER A 764 -20.04 33.45 43.50
CA SER A 764 -18.84 33.60 44.34
C SER A 764 -17.87 32.45 44.03
N PRO A 765 -16.55 32.71 43.89
CA PRO A 765 -15.60 31.63 43.77
C PRO A 765 -15.75 30.74 44.99
N ASN A 766 -16.15 29.48 44.77
CA ASN A 766 -16.08 28.47 45.82
C ASN A 766 -14.62 28.34 46.27
N PRO A 767 -14.34 28.06 47.55
CA PRO A 767 -12.99 27.70 47.95
C PRO A 767 -12.55 26.46 47.15
N VAL A 768 -11.32 26.49 46.63
CA VAL A 768 -10.76 25.38 45.83
C VAL A 768 -10.82 24.09 46.65
N THR A 769 -11.56 23.10 46.16
CA THR A 769 -11.63 21.77 46.78
C THR A 769 -10.34 20.99 46.48
N GLU A 770 -9.37 21.14 47.37
CA GLU A 770 -8.05 20.51 47.31
C GLU A 770 -8.16 19.03 47.69
N HIS A 771 -8.35 18.14 46.71
CA HIS A 771 -8.44 16.69 46.95
C HIS A 771 -7.09 16.12 47.45
N ASP A 772 -6.99 15.79 48.74
CA ASP A 772 -5.81 15.16 49.36
C ASP A 772 -5.22 13.98 48.55
N TRP A 773 -6.08 13.18 47.92
CA TRP A 773 -5.65 12.06 47.06
C TRP A 773 -4.89 12.51 45.82
N LEU A 774 -5.36 13.56 45.13
CA LEU A 774 -4.68 14.10 43.95
C LEU A 774 -3.34 14.72 44.35
N ASP A 775 -3.32 15.46 45.45
CA ASP A 775 -2.12 16.09 45.99
C ASP A 775 -1.08 15.04 46.45
N CYS A 776 -1.54 13.91 47.00
CA CYS A 776 -0.71 12.73 47.30
C CYS A 776 -0.14 12.10 46.02
N MET A 777 -0.98 11.89 44.99
CA MET A 777 -0.56 11.29 43.73
C MET A 777 0.38 12.19 42.93
N ASP A 778 0.21 13.52 42.93
CA ASP A 778 1.12 14.46 42.29
C ASP A 778 2.53 14.36 42.89
N ARG A 779 2.63 14.36 44.23
CA ARG A 779 3.90 14.17 44.96
C ARG A 779 4.54 12.82 44.63
N PHE A 780 3.74 11.74 44.65
CA PHE A 780 4.23 10.40 44.32
C PHE A 780 4.69 10.28 42.87
N ALA A 781 3.96 10.87 41.93
CA ALA A 781 4.26 10.89 40.50
C ALA A 781 5.57 11.64 40.20
N GLU A 782 5.86 12.75 40.88
CA GLU A 782 7.14 13.46 40.76
C GLU A 782 8.32 12.58 41.24
N CYS A 783 8.19 11.96 42.41
CA CYS A 783 9.20 11.04 42.95
C CYS A 783 9.42 9.83 42.05
N MET A 784 8.33 9.18 41.60
CA MET A 784 8.40 7.97 40.79
C MET A 784 8.97 8.25 39.39
N SER A 785 8.66 9.40 38.79
CA SER A 785 9.21 9.80 37.49
C SER A 785 10.73 10.00 37.54
N ARG A 786 11.25 10.62 38.62
CA ARG A 786 12.70 10.73 38.85
C ARG A 786 13.35 9.36 39.08
N LEU A 787 12.74 8.49 39.89
CA LEU A 787 13.24 7.14 40.16
C LEU A 787 13.29 6.31 38.86
N TRP A 788 12.24 6.36 38.04
CA TRP A 788 12.19 5.68 36.76
C TRP A 788 13.29 6.18 35.82
N GLN A 789 13.41 7.50 35.62
CA GLN A 789 14.44 8.08 34.75
C GLN A 789 15.85 7.62 35.15
N ASN A 790 16.21 7.73 36.43
CA ASN A 790 17.50 7.28 36.94
C ASN A 790 17.73 5.77 36.69
N THR A 791 16.69 4.95 36.87
CA THR A 791 16.76 3.48 36.63
C THR A 791 16.91 3.15 35.14
N VAL A 792 16.25 3.91 34.27
CA VAL A 792 16.35 3.82 32.81
C VAL A 792 17.75 4.18 32.34
N ASP A 793 18.33 5.27 32.84
CA ASP A 793 19.66 5.74 32.42
C ASP A 793 20.77 4.77 32.82
N LEU A 794 20.79 4.32 34.08
CA LEU A 794 21.72 3.26 34.55
C LEU A 794 21.61 1.97 33.70
N SER A 795 20.39 1.58 33.34
CA SER A 795 20.17 0.39 32.50
C SER A 795 20.61 0.62 31.05
N ASN A 796 20.47 1.84 30.52
CA ASN A 796 20.93 2.21 29.19
C ASN A 796 22.47 2.30 29.09
N GLU A 797 23.16 2.72 30.14
CA GLU A 797 24.62 2.68 30.22
C GLU A 797 25.13 1.23 30.14
N GLN A 798 24.55 0.33 30.94
CA GLN A 798 24.86 -1.11 30.88
C GLN A 798 24.66 -1.70 29.47
N LEU A 799 23.52 -1.38 28.82
CA LEU A 799 23.21 -1.85 27.45
C LEU A 799 24.26 -1.44 26.40
N ARG A 800 24.96 -0.30 26.62
CA ARG A 800 26.02 0.24 25.76
C ARG A 800 27.41 -0.34 26.09
N HIS A 801 27.73 -0.53 27.38
CA HIS A 801 29.03 -1.02 27.82
C HIS A 801 29.29 -2.48 27.37
N ASP A 802 28.25 -3.32 27.39
CA ASP A 802 28.35 -4.76 27.08
C ASP A 802 28.25 -5.09 25.58
N LEU A 803 28.98 -4.36 24.72
CA LEU A 803 29.07 -4.63 23.28
C LEU A 803 30.19 -5.62 22.90
N GLY A 804 30.98 -6.08 23.87
CA GLY A 804 32.18 -6.92 23.63
C GLY A 804 32.13 -8.36 24.13
N ASN A 805 31.06 -8.82 24.78
CA ASN A 805 31.06 -10.12 25.48
C ASN A 805 29.78 -10.95 25.20
N SER A 806 29.94 -12.14 24.61
CA SER A 806 28.85 -12.90 23.97
C SER A 806 28.51 -14.21 24.68
N GLY A 807 27.96 -14.16 25.90
CA GLY A 807 27.45 -15.34 26.61
C GLY A 807 25.93 -15.46 26.55
N GLU A 808 25.39 -16.68 26.42
CA GLU A 808 23.94 -16.92 26.24
C GLU A 808 23.09 -16.31 27.37
N SER A 809 23.53 -16.43 28.62
CA SER A 809 22.84 -15.86 29.80
C SER A 809 22.73 -14.33 29.75
N PHE A 810 23.64 -13.64 29.07
CA PHE A 810 23.61 -12.18 28.91
C PHE A 810 22.63 -11.76 27.81
N SER A 811 22.46 -12.59 26.77
CA SER A 811 21.45 -12.37 25.72
C SER A 811 20.04 -12.29 26.32
N SER A 812 19.71 -13.21 27.23
CA SER A 812 18.40 -13.22 27.93
C SER A 812 18.20 -11.98 28.81
N ASN A 813 19.20 -11.57 29.60
CA ASN A 813 19.09 -10.34 30.38
C ASN A 813 18.89 -9.12 29.46
N LYS A 814 19.55 -9.10 28.29
CA LYS A 814 19.47 -7.99 27.32
C LYS A 814 18.11 -7.92 26.60
N SER A 815 17.38 -9.02 26.45
CA SER A 815 15.98 -8.98 25.99
C SER A 815 15.02 -8.58 27.12
N THR A 816 15.21 -9.10 28.34
CA THR A 816 14.39 -8.74 29.51
C THR A 816 14.48 -7.24 29.85
N ILE A 817 15.68 -6.66 29.88
CA ILE A 817 15.88 -5.21 30.11
C ILE A 817 15.12 -4.40 29.05
N ARG A 818 15.20 -4.78 27.76
CA ARG A 818 14.48 -4.06 26.69
C ARG A 818 12.97 -4.10 26.87
N SER A 819 12.39 -5.26 27.18
CA SER A 819 10.95 -5.39 27.44
C SER A 819 10.51 -4.61 28.69
N LEU A 820 11.34 -4.61 29.75
CA LEU A 820 11.09 -3.78 30.92
C LEU A 820 11.14 -2.28 30.61
N LEU A 821 11.96 -1.84 29.65
CA LEU A 821 12.05 -0.45 29.17
C LEU A 821 10.92 -0.03 28.19
N GLU A 822 10.13 -0.95 27.64
CA GLU A 822 8.97 -0.59 26.79
C GLU A 822 7.94 0.19 27.63
N PRO A 823 7.34 1.28 27.11
CA PRO A 823 6.41 2.11 27.88
C PRO A 823 5.09 1.40 28.14
N VAL A 824 4.42 1.73 29.26
CA VAL A 824 3.05 1.29 29.50
C VAL A 824 2.12 2.11 28.62
N VAL A 825 1.59 1.48 27.57
CA VAL A 825 0.67 2.12 26.63
C VAL A 825 -0.76 2.04 27.16
N VAL A 826 -1.37 3.20 27.42
CA VAL A 826 -2.80 3.35 27.71
C VAL A 826 -3.49 3.75 26.41
N ALA A 827 -4.37 2.90 25.90
CA ALA A 827 -5.27 3.28 24.81
C ALA A 827 -6.42 4.11 25.38
N LEU A 828 -6.50 5.38 24.98
CA LEU A 828 -7.59 6.27 25.33
C LEU A 828 -8.56 6.31 24.15
N ILE A 829 -9.71 5.67 24.33
CA ILE A 829 -10.80 5.64 23.35
C ILE A 829 -11.77 6.76 23.73
N ASP A 830 -11.80 7.85 22.97
CA ASP A 830 -12.57 9.06 23.30
C ASP A 830 -12.81 9.92 22.02
N ASP A 831 -13.01 11.23 22.16
CA ASP A 831 -13.26 12.17 21.05
C ASP A 831 -12.00 12.73 20.36
N GLY A 832 -10.82 12.18 20.68
CA GLY A 832 -9.49 12.64 20.26
C GLY A 832 -8.70 13.32 21.39
N VAL A 833 -7.45 13.70 21.14
CA VAL A 833 -6.59 14.37 22.14
C VAL A 833 -5.79 15.48 21.47
N ASP A 834 -5.90 16.72 21.97
CA ASP A 834 -5.17 17.88 21.46
C ASP A 834 -3.66 17.74 21.75
N CYS A 835 -2.90 17.10 20.86
CA CYS A 835 -1.55 16.62 21.23
C CYS A 835 -0.54 17.73 21.49
N CYS A 836 -0.81 18.95 21.00
CA CYS A 836 0.00 20.16 21.21
C CYS A 836 -0.60 21.11 22.25
N ASP A 837 -1.48 20.63 23.14
CA ASP A 837 -1.86 21.36 24.36
C ASP A 837 -0.60 21.58 25.22
N SER A 838 -0.47 22.78 25.83
CA SER A 838 0.72 23.20 26.56
C SER A 838 1.06 22.29 27.75
N ASP A 839 0.08 21.60 28.33
CA ASP A 839 0.31 20.69 29.46
C ASP A 839 1.01 19.37 29.05
N PHE A 840 1.10 19.10 27.75
CA PHE A 840 1.90 18.00 27.18
C PHE A 840 3.28 18.44 26.67
N SER A 841 3.63 19.73 26.80
CA SER A 841 4.91 20.27 26.34
C SER A 841 6.10 19.61 27.07
N GLY A 842 7.11 19.16 26.32
CA GLY A 842 8.24 18.40 26.85
C GLY A 842 7.90 16.97 27.30
N ARG A 843 6.72 16.45 26.94
CA ARG A 843 6.26 15.08 27.24
C ARG A 843 5.90 14.36 25.94
N VAL A 844 6.80 13.52 25.44
CA VAL A 844 6.60 12.66 24.25
C VAL A 844 5.66 11.47 24.55
N ASN A 845 4.60 11.71 25.30
CA ASN A 845 3.73 10.68 25.86
C ASN A 845 2.59 10.33 24.90
N ILE A 846 2.12 11.27 24.07
CA ILE A 846 1.14 11.00 23.01
C ILE A 846 1.92 10.48 21.80
N ILE A 847 2.02 9.15 21.67
CA ILE A 847 2.99 8.51 20.78
C ILE A 847 2.50 8.33 19.33
N ASP A 848 1.20 8.12 19.15
CA ASP A 848 0.54 7.67 17.92
C ASP A 848 -0.99 7.66 18.14
N GLY A 849 -1.79 7.43 17.10
CA GLY A 849 -3.23 7.25 17.27
C GLY A 849 -4.01 6.79 16.04
N LYS A 850 -5.29 6.47 16.24
CA LYS A 850 -6.24 6.09 15.17
C LYS A 850 -7.52 6.91 15.25
N THR A 851 -8.26 6.93 14.15
CA THR A 851 -9.57 7.57 14.08
C THR A 851 -10.54 6.70 13.31
N PHE A 852 -11.79 6.71 13.77
CA PHE A 852 -12.94 6.12 13.11
C PHE A 852 -14.02 7.18 12.79
N ASP A 853 -13.78 8.45 13.16
CA ASP A 853 -14.58 9.64 12.81
C ASP A 853 -14.33 10.04 11.35
N TYR A 854 -14.66 9.14 10.44
CA TYR A 854 -14.72 9.40 9.01
C TYR A 854 -16.06 10.06 8.67
N GLN A 855 -15.99 11.24 8.09
CA GLN A 855 -17.11 11.98 7.51
C GLN A 855 -16.82 12.20 6.02
N ASP A 856 -17.81 12.63 5.26
CA ASP A 856 -17.79 12.42 3.81
C ASP A 856 -16.83 13.41 3.09
N GLU A 857 -16.63 14.59 3.69
CA GLU A 857 -15.68 15.62 3.23
C GLU A 857 -14.43 15.80 4.15
N SER A 858 -14.42 15.18 5.33
CA SER A 858 -13.37 15.37 6.34
C SER A 858 -13.12 14.15 7.23
N VAL A 859 -11.93 14.08 7.83
CA VAL A 859 -11.58 13.04 8.80
C VAL A 859 -11.27 13.72 10.13
N GLY A 860 -11.93 13.30 11.20
CA GLY A 860 -11.63 13.76 12.56
C GLY A 860 -10.26 13.25 13.00
N GLN A 861 -9.34 14.13 13.37
CA GLN A 861 -7.96 13.74 13.69
C GLN A 861 -7.83 13.14 15.08
N TYR A 862 -6.98 12.12 15.25
CA TYR A 862 -6.71 11.55 16.59
C TYR A 862 -5.97 12.54 17.51
N TYR A 863 -5.21 13.46 16.90
CA TYR A 863 -4.40 14.49 17.55
C TYR A 863 -5.14 15.83 17.75
N VAL A 864 -6.48 15.81 17.62
CA VAL A 864 -7.39 16.93 17.91
C VAL A 864 -8.64 16.36 18.59
N SER A 865 -9.03 16.90 19.73
CA SER A 865 -10.26 16.51 20.44
C SER A 865 -11.47 17.31 19.92
N LYS A 866 -12.63 16.66 19.76
CA LYS A 866 -13.85 17.29 19.21
C LYS A 866 -14.53 18.24 20.20
N ALA A 867 -14.50 17.95 21.50
CA ALA A 867 -15.11 18.71 22.58
C ALA A 867 -14.13 18.97 23.75
N ARG A 868 -12.83 18.72 23.53
CA ARG A 868 -11.74 18.68 24.54
C ARG A 868 -11.87 17.57 25.59
N HIS A 869 -12.82 16.63 25.46
CA HIS A 869 -13.07 15.62 26.50
C HIS A 869 -11.88 14.65 26.65
N GLY A 870 -11.44 14.02 25.55
CA GLY A 870 -10.26 13.16 25.55
C GLY A 870 -8.97 13.90 25.92
N THR A 871 -8.87 15.21 25.64
CA THR A 871 -7.76 16.05 26.11
C THR A 871 -7.71 16.12 27.64
N GLU A 872 -8.84 16.34 28.32
CA GLU A 872 -8.91 16.27 29.79
C GLU A 872 -8.61 14.86 30.32
N MET A 873 -9.14 13.81 29.68
CA MET A 873 -8.87 12.42 30.08
C MET A 873 -7.36 12.09 30.00
N ALA A 874 -6.70 12.46 28.89
CA ALA A 874 -5.26 12.29 28.71
C ALA A 874 -4.46 13.07 29.76
N ARG A 875 -4.86 14.33 30.05
CA ARG A 875 -4.25 15.15 31.11
C ARG A 875 -4.34 14.47 32.49
N LEU A 876 -5.48 13.88 32.84
CA LEU A 876 -5.69 13.20 34.12
C LEU A 876 -4.91 11.89 34.24
N ILE A 877 -4.87 11.06 33.17
CA ILE A 877 -4.03 9.86 33.12
C ILE A 877 -2.54 10.23 33.32
N LEU A 878 -2.07 11.28 32.64
CA LEU A 878 -0.68 11.75 32.70
C LEU A 878 -0.35 12.62 33.92
N ARG A 879 -1.34 13.05 34.70
CA ARG A 879 -1.14 13.62 36.04
C ARG A 879 -0.78 12.50 37.03
N VAL A 880 -1.58 11.44 37.07
CA VAL A 880 -1.36 10.29 37.97
C VAL A 880 -0.15 9.45 37.53
N CYS A 881 0.10 9.31 36.22
CA CYS A 881 1.25 8.57 35.69
C CYS A 881 1.97 9.32 34.54
N PRO A 882 2.86 10.28 34.85
CA PRO A 882 3.61 11.06 33.85
C PRO A 882 4.55 10.24 32.95
N MET A 883 4.81 8.98 33.28
CA MET A 883 5.67 8.07 32.51
C MET A 883 4.91 7.30 31.41
N ALA A 884 3.58 7.26 31.46
CA ALA A 884 2.77 6.45 30.56
C ALA A 884 2.69 7.04 29.14
N SER A 885 2.48 6.18 28.14
CA SER A 885 2.22 6.60 26.77
C SER A 885 0.73 6.49 26.43
N ILE A 886 0.15 7.57 25.92
CA ILE A 886 -1.22 7.61 25.43
C ILE A 886 -1.24 7.22 23.94
N TYR A 887 -2.05 6.21 23.61
CA TYR A 887 -2.47 5.92 22.24
C TYR A 887 -3.89 6.46 22.05
N SER A 888 -4.03 7.57 21.33
CA SER A 888 -5.32 8.25 21.12
C SER A 888 -6.15 7.53 20.07
N ILE A 889 -7.40 7.18 20.38
CA ILE A 889 -8.32 6.57 19.43
C ILE A 889 -9.64 7.37 19.39
N ARG A 890 -9.85 8.11 18.30
CA ARG A 890 -11.01 8.98 18.11
C ARG A 890 -12.23 8.23 17.57
N LEU A 891 -13.32 8.28 18.32
CA LEU A 891 -14.62 7.69 17.99
C LEU A 891 -15.43 8.53 17.00
N LYS A 892 -16.28 7.87 16.19
CA LYS A 892 -17.32 8.55 15.42
C LYS A 892 -18.46 8.94 16.36
N THR A 893 -18.90 10.19 16.27
CA THR A 893 -19.90 10.77 17.17
C THR A 893 -20.98 11.54 16.42
N HIS A 894 -22.23 11.15 16.64
CA HIS A 894 -23.43 11.71 16.04
C HIS A 894 -24.10 12.70 17.00
N THR A 895 -24.31 13.94 16.57
CA THR A 895 -25.06 14.95 17.34
C THR A 895 -26.54 14.89 16.94
N SER A 896 -27.44 14.64 17.90
CA SER A 896 -28.89 14.74 17.67
C SER A 896 -29.29 16.17 17.37
N SER A 897 -30.04 16.36 16.28
CA SER A 897 -30.61 17.64 15.83
C SER A 897 -31.51 18.30 16.89
N ASP A 898 -32.24 17.48 17.63
CA ASP A 898 -33.41 17.94 18.40
C ASP A 898 -33.01 18.37 19.82
N ASN A 899 -32.00 17.71 20.38
CA ASN A 899 -31.56 17.88 21.78
C ASN A 899 -30.08 18.24 21.92
N GLY A 900 -29.30 18.35 20.83
CA GLY A 900 -27.85 18.56 20.86
C GLY A 900 -27.02 17.42 21.49
N ASN A 901 -27.68 16.33 21.91
CA ASN A 901 -27.01 15.21 22.57
C ASN A 901 -26.06 14.50 21.60
N VAL A 902 -24.81 14.33 22.02
CA VAL A 902 -23.79 13.56 21.32
C VAL A 902 -23.93 12.08 21.68
N THR A 903 -23.99 11.22 20.67
CA THR A 903 -24.03 9.76 20.79
C THR A 903 -22.84 9.15 20.05
N ILE A 904 -22.33 8.02 20.55
CA ILE A 904 -21.18 7.30 19.98
C ILE A 904 -21.71 6.23 19.02
N ASP A 905 -21.07 6.09 17.85
CA ASP A 905 -21.33 4.96 16.95
C ASP A 905 -20.73 3.67 17.54
N ALA A 906 -21.59 2.70 17.82
CA ALA A 906 -21.23 1.41 18.41
C ALA A 906 -20.21 0.63 17.56
N THR A 907 -20.29 0.73 16.23
CA THR A 907 -19.32 0.09 15.33
C THR A 907 -17.94 0.73 15.46
N SER A 908 -17.86 2.06 15.51
CA SER A 908 -16.60 2.79 15.77
C SER A 908 -15.99 2.45 17.13
N ALA A 909 -16.82 2.23 18.16
CA ALA A 909 -16.36 1.79 19.47
C ALA A 909 -15.74 0.39 19.43
N ALA A 910 -16.36 -0.56 18.74
CA ALA A 910 -15.80 -1.90 18.58
C ALA A 910 -14.46 -1.89 17.80
N LEU A 911 -14.39 -1.12 16.71
CA LEU A 911 -13.16 -0.92 15.93
C LEU A 911 -12.07 -0.22 16.73
N ALA A 912 -12.43 0.69 17.64
CA ALA A 912 -11.48 1.36 18.55
C ALA A 912 -10.90 0.39 19.59
N ILE A 913 -11.72 -0.50 20.16
CA ILE A 913 -11.24 -1.56 21.06
C ILE A 913 -10.34 -2.53 20.28
N GLU A 914 -10.70 -2.92 19.05
CA GLU A 914 -9.82 -3.77 18.21
C GLU A 914 -8.47 -3.09 17.95
N ALA A 915 -8.47 -1.79 17.60
CA ALA A 915 -7.26 -1.01 17.41
C ALA A 915 -6.37 -0.94 18.67
N ALA A 916 -6.97 -0.82 19.87
CA ALA A 916 -6.24 -0.84 21.13
C ALA A 916 -5.57 -2.21 21.39
N LEU A 917 -6.30 -3.31 21.14
CA LEU A 917 -5.79 -4.67 21.29
C LEU A 917 -4.68 -4.98 20.27
N ASP A 918 -4.80 -4.47 19.05
CA ASP A 918 -3.82 -4.65 17.96
C ASP A 918 -2.56 -3.80 18.14
N LYS A 919 -2.69 -2.60 18.73
CA LYS A 919 -1.55 -1.79 19.21
C LYS A 919 -0.84 -2.44 20.42
N LYS A 920 -1.45 -3.47 21.03
CA LYS A 920 -1.04 -4.13 22.29
C LYS A 920 -1.00 -3.13 23.46
N ALA A 921 -2.04 -2.31 23.59
CA ALA A 921 -2.19 -1.45 24.75
C ALA A 921 -2.24 -2.29 26.04
N ALA A 922 -1.51 -1.86 27.06
CA ALA A 922 -1.46 -2.51 28.37
C ALA A 922 -2.71 -2.19 29.21
N ILE A 923 -3.37 -1.06 28.93
CA ILE A 923 -4.62 -0.63 29.56
C ILE A 923 -5.52 -0.01 28.47
N ILE A 924 -6.82 -0.26 28.52
CA ILE A 924 -7.83 0.44 27.71
C ILE A 924 -8.67 1.33 28.63
N SER A 925 -8.72 2.62 28.34
CA SER A 925 -9.56 3.61 29.04
C SER A 925 -10.70 4.05 28.14
N MET A 926 -11.94 3.82 28.60
CA MET A 926 -13.19 4.15 27.93
C MET A 926 -14.02 5.04 28.84
N SER A 927 -13.76 6.35 28.82
CA SER A 927 -14.39 7.34 29.70
C SER A 927 -15.82 7.73 29.25
N TRP A 928 -16.53 6.81 28.61
CA TRP A 928 -17.85 6.98 27.99
C TRP A 928 -18.73 5.75 28.21
N THR A 929 -20.03 5.91 28.00
CA THR A 929 -21.03 4.83 28.10
C THR A 929 -21.88 4.73 26.83
N LEU A 930 -22.27 3.51 26.46
CA LEU A 930 -23.23 3.23 25.40
C LEU A 930 -24.50 2.56 25.97
N PRO A 931 -25.70 2.83 25.43
CA PRO A 931 -26.86 1.97 25.64
C PRO A 931 -26.54 0.52 25.27
N VAL A 932 -27.17 -0.45 25.94
CA VAL A 932 -27.04 -1.88 25.58
C VAL A 932 -27.58 -2.09 24.16
N PRO A 933 -26.78 -2.60 23.20
CA PRO A 933 -27.27 -2.92 21.87
C PRO A 933 -28.33 -4.03 21.90
N ALA A 934 -29.28 -3.97 20.95
CA ALA A 934 -30.39 -4.90 20.87
C ALA A 934 -29.91 -6.36 20.64
N ASP A 935 -30.61 -7.32 21.22
CA ASP A 935 -30.23 -8.73 21.08
C ASP A 935 -30.31 -9.20 19.63
N GLY A 936 -29.24 -9.87 19.18
CA GLY A 936 -29.08 -10.32 17.79
C GLY A 936 -28.60 -9.25 16.80
N SER A 937 -28.47 -7.96 17.21
CA SER A 937 -27.98 -6.91 16.31
C SER A 937 -26.49 -7.09 15.96
N GLU A 938 -26.08 -6.61 14.78
CA GLU A 938 -24.67 -6.75 14.35
C GLU A 938 -23.73 -5.91 15.20
N GLU A 939 -24.17 -4.74 15.65
CA GLU A 939 -23.44 -3.89 16.59
C GLU A 939 -23.15 -4.65 17.88
N LYS A 940 -24.12 -5.42 18.39
CA LYS A 940 -23.92 -6.30 19.55
C LYS A 940 -22.91 -7.39 19.26
N ARG A 941 -23.08 -8.11 18.15
CA ARG A 941 -22.20 -9.24 17.76
C ARG A 941 -20.73 -8.79 17.62
N VAL A 942 -20.50 -7.62 17.04
CA VAL A 942 -19.15 -7.07 16.82
C VAL A 942 -18.56 -6.52 18.12
N LEU A 943 -19.33 -5.83 18.97
CA LEU A 943 -18.90 -5.39 20.31
C LEU A 943 -18.57 -6.58 21.22
N ASP A 944 -19.46 -7.55 21.33
CA ASP A 944 -19.27 -8.74 22.17
C ASP A 944 -18.05 -9.55 21.71
N SER A 945 -17.84 -9.69 20.40
CA SER A 945 -16.68 -10.39 19.83
C SER A 945 -15.34 -9.71 20.19
N VAL A 946 -15.28 -8.38 20.17
CA VAL A 946 -14.03 -7.66 20.49
C VAL A 946 -13.80 -7.56 22.00
N LEU A 947 -14.85 -7.39 22.81
CA LEU A 947 -14.76 -7.42 24.28
C LEU A 947 -14.40 -8.82 24.80
N GLU A 948 -14.93 -9.88 24.19
CA GLU A 948 -14.51 -11.26 24.42
C GLU A 948 -13.02 -11.46 24.10
N THR A 949 -12.53 -10.83 23.03
CA THR A 949 -11.13 -10.88 22.63
C THR A 949 -10.23 -10.09 23.60
N ALA A 950 -10.69 -8.96 24.14
CA ALA A 950 -10.00 -8.21 25.19
C ALA A 950 -9.86 -9.04 26.47
N CYS A 951 -10.96 -9.68 26.91
CA CYS A 951 -10.97 -10.59 28.06
C CYS A 951 -9.99 -11.75 27.86
N LYS A 952 -9.98 -12.39 26.67
CA LYS A 952 -9.05 -13.48 26.33
C LYS A 952 -7.59 -13.05 26.26
N ARG A 953 -7.31 -11.79 25.90
CA ARG A 953 -5.97 -11.17 25.97
C ARG A 953 -5.62 -10.63 27.38
N LYS A 954 -6.50 -10.81 28.39
CA LYS A 954 -6.37 -10.34 29.78
C LYS A 954 -6.17 -8.82 29.97
N VAL A 955 -6.51 -7.99 28.97
CA VAL A 955 -6.22 -6.54 29.02
C VAL A 955 -7.18 -5.82 29.98
N PRO A 956 -6.68 -5.08 31.00
CA PRO A 956 -7.51 -4.24 31.85
C PRO A 956 -8.31 -3.19 31.08
N MET A 957 -9.63 -3.20 31.27
CA MET A 957 -10.56 -2.24 30.68
C MET A 957 -11.18 -1.36 31.77
N PHE A 958 -10.88 -0.07 31.76
CA PHE A 958 -11.42 0.96 32.66
C PHE A 958 -12.55 1.70 31.98
N CYS A 959 -13.69 1.80 32.65
CA CYS A 959 -14.96 2.28 32.08
C CYS A 959 -15.69 3.19 33.06
N SER A 960 -16.28 4.28 32.57
CA SER A 960 -17.08 5.17 33.42
C SER A 960 -18.47 4.61 33.70
N SER A 961 -18.97 4.87 34.91
CA SER A 961 -20.39 4.71 35.24
C SER A 961 -21.23 5.77 34.54
N SER A 962 -22.48 5.45 34.21
CA SER A 962 -23.38 6.43 33.60
C SER A 962 -23.85 7.48 34.61
N ASP A 963 -23.34 8.71 34.47
CA ASP A 963 -23.83 9.87 35.23
C ASP A 963 -25.25 10.32 34.80
N ARG A 964 -25.86 9.65 33.81
CA ARG A 964 -27.17 9.99 33.20
C ARG A 964 -28.25 8.94 33.52
N ILE A 965 -28.73 9.00 34.77
CA ILE A 965 -30.03 8.50 35.26
C ILE A 965 -30.31 6.98 35.09
N SER A 966 -30.31 6.29 36.23
CA SER A 966 -31.04 5.06 36.57
C SER A 966 -30.68 3.73 35.89
N SER A 967 -30.14 3.68 34.66
CA SER A 967 -29.73 2.40 34.07
C SER A 967 -28.48 1.86 34.77
N THR A 968 -28.56 0.65 35.33
CA THR A 968 -27.38 -0.10 35.81
C THR A 968 -26.56 -0.66 34.66
N ASP A 969 -27.22 -0.91 33.53
CA ASP A 969 -26.66 -1.70 32.44
C ASP A 969 -26.35 -0.76 31.28
N HIS A 970 -25.05 -0.62 31.00
CA HIS A 970 -24.53 0.15 29.87
C HIS A 970 -23.22 -0.46 29.36
N TYR A 971 -23.02 -0.40 28.04
CA TYR A 971 -21.79 -0.85 27.42
C TYR A 971 -20.64 0.14 27.68
N PRO A 972 -19.39 -0.34 27.75
CA PRO A 972 -18.99 -1.74 27.59
C PRO A 972 -19.27 -2.63 28.83
N SER A 973 -19.48 -2.04 30.01
CA SER A 973 -19.48 -2.76 31.30
C SER A 973 -20.61 -3.79 31.52
N ALA A 974 -21.70 -3.73 30.75
CA ALA A 974 -22.76 -4.74 30.81
C ALA A 974 -22.32 -6.10 30.23
N PHE A 975 -21.35 -6.12 29.31
CA PHE A 975 -20.75 -7.35 28.83
C PHE A 975 -19.87 -7.96 29.94
N ARG A 976 -20.22 -9.13 30.48
CA ARG A 976 -19.45 -9.87 31.52
C ARG A 976 -18.85 -8.98 32.60
N ARG A 977 -19.74 -8.24 33.29
CA ARG A 977 -19.49 -7.17 34.27
C ARG A 977 -18.23 -7.31 35.14
N ASP A 978 -17.91 -8.48 35.66
CA ASP A 978 -16.76 -8.70 36.54
C ASP A 978 -15.40 -8.36 35.93
N ASN A 979 -15.24 -8.51 34.61
CA ASN A 979 -13.98 -8.35 33.85
C ASN A 979 -13.57 -6.88 33.60
N PHE A 980 -14.31 -5.92 34.14
CA PHE A 980 -14.18 -4.49 33.86
C PHE A 980 -13.97 -3.67 35.13
N PHE A 981 -13.05 -2.71 35.09
CA PHE A 981 -12.96 -1.66 36.10
C PHE A 981 -14.01 -0.58 35.82
N LEU A 982 -15.25 -0.82 36.27
CA LEU A 982 -16.31 0.20 36.31
C LEU A 982 -16.04 1.17 37.45
N ILE A 983 -15.81 2.44 37.12
CA ILE A 983 -15.43 3.50 38.05
C ILE A 983 -16.53 4.56 38.15
N GLY A 984 -16.92 4.89 39.38
CA GLY A 984 -17.78 6.03 39.67
C GLY A 984 -17.01 7.24 40.21
N ALA A 985 -17.60 8.43 40.07
CA ALA A 985 -17.10 9.63 40.74
C ALA A 985 -17.30 9.60 42.27
N ALA A 986 -16.34 10.20 42.98
CA ALA A 986 -16.38 10.53 44.40
C ALA A 986 -16.14 12.03 44.62
N HIS A 987 -16.63 12.53 45.74
CA HIS A 987 -16.30 13.84 46.31
C HIS A 987 -14.88 13.85 46.91
N ASP A 988 -14.44 15.01 47.37
CA ASP A 988 -13.19 15.24 48.10
C ASP A 988 -13.16 14.55 49.48
N ASP A 989 -14.29 14.49 50.18
CA ASP A 989 -14.46 13.70 51.41
C ASP A 989 -14.47 12.16 51.19
N GLY A 990 -14.35 11.70 49.95
CA GLY A 990 -14.39 10.28 49.57
C GLY A 990 -15.80 9.68 49.48
N SER A 991 -16.87 10.45 49.71
CA SER A 991 -18.24 9.99 49.52
C SER A 991 -18.57 9.77 48.04
N ALA A 992 -19.43 8.79 47.73
CA ALA A 992 -19.82 8.49 46.36
C ALA A 992 -20.73 9.58 45.79
N TYR A 993 -20.43 10.07 44.59
CA TYR A 993 -21.27 11.07 43.91
C TYR A 993 -22.65 10.50 43.60
N ALA A 994 -23.70 11.21 43.99
CA ALA A 994 -25.09 10.71 43.93
C ALA A 994 -25.59 10.32 42.53
N HIS A 995 -24.92 10.78 41.47
CA HIS A 995 -25.25 10.45 40.08
C HIS A 995 -24.39 9.34 39.45
N ALA A 996 -23.32 8.87 40.11
CA ALA A 996 -22.29 8.00 39.54
C ALA A 996 -22.71 6.52 39.34
N GLY A 997 -23.94 6.26 38.89
CA GLY A 997 -24.48 4.92 38.67
C GLY A 997 -24.67 4.09 39.96
N LYS A 998 -24.72 2.77 39.80
CA LYS A 998 -24.78 1.78 40.90
C LYS A 998 -23.95 0.55 40.52
N GLY A 999 -23.43 -0.15 41.53
CA GLY A 999 -22.66 -1.39 41.31
C GLY A 999 -21.24 -1.16 40.80
N ASN A 1000 -20.68 0.02 41.03
CA ASN A 1000 -19.29 0.40 40.69
C ASN A 1000 -18.30 -0.53 41.41
N HIS A 1001 -17.17 -0.87 40.79
CA HIS A 1001 -16.12 -1.65 41.47
C HIS A 1001 -15.26 -0.78 42.39
N PHE A 1002 -15.00 0.46 41.97
CA PHE A 1002 -14.26 1.45 42.74
C PHE A 1002 -14.86 2.84 42.49
N ILE A 1003 -14.57 3.78 43.38
CA ILE A 1003 -14.84 5.21 43.18
C ILE A 1003 -13.52 5.99 43.30
N PHE A 1004 -13.38 7.04 42.50
CA PHE A 1004 -12.20 7.90 42.43
C PHE A 1004 -12.65 9.37 42.41
N PRO A 1005 -11.79 10.35 42.80
CA PRO A 1005 -12.11 11.76 42.70
C PRO A 1005 -12.72 12.13 41.34
N GLY A 1006 -13.93 12.68 41.35
CA GLY A 1006 -14.70 12.93 40.15
C GLY A 1006 -15.79 13.99 40.29
N VAL A 1007 -15.77 14.76 41.38
CA VAL A 1007 -16.61 15.94 41.59
C VAL A 1007 -15.70 17.12 41.90
N ASN A 1008 -15.87 18.22 41.18
CA ASN A 1008 -15.10 19.46 41.30
C ASN A 1008 -13.57 19.27 41.19
N VAL A 1009 -13.14 18.27 40.43
CA VAL A 1009 -11.72 17.97 40.24
C VAL A 1009 -11.10 19.09 39.42
N ASN A 1010 -10.14 19.81 40.00
CA ASN A 1010 -9.34 20.77 39.26
C ASN A 1010 -8.51 20.07 38.17
N THR A 1011 -8.77 20.42 36.91
CA THR A 1011 -8.06 19.90 35.75
C THR A 1011 -6.88 20.78 35.30
N SER A 1012 -6.56 21.89 35.97
CA SER A 1012 -5.39 22.70 35.59
C SER A 1012 -4.06 21.98 35.87
N GLY A 1013 -3.03 22.30 35.06
CA GLY A 1013 -1.70 21.70 35.16
C GLY A 1013 -0.98 21.95 36.49
N SER A 1014 -0.04 21.06 36.81
CA SER A 1014 0.79 21.03 38.02
C SER A 1014 1.28 22.41 38.48
N ARG A 1015 1.27 22.65 39.81
CA ARG A 1015 1.70 23.90 40.52
C ARG A 1015 3.16 24.34 40.30
N ASN A 1016 3.91 23.68 39.41
CA ASN A 1016 5.35 23.85 39.17
C ASN A 1016 5.66 24.69 37.92
N LEU A 1017 4.73 25.51 37.44
CA LEU A 1017 5.06 26.59 36.49
C LEU A 1017 5.59 27.80 37.28
N SER A 1018 6.57 28.52 36.71
CA SER A 1018 7.15 29.71 37.37
C SER A 1018 6.06 30.72 37.74
N GLU A 1019 6.09 31.19 38.99
CA GLU A 1019 5.15 32.14 39.59
C GLU A 1019 4.93 33.41 38.73
N TYR A 1020 5.93 33.79 37.95
CA TYR A 1020 5.90 34.91 37.01
C TYR A 1020 4.95 34.73 35.80
N LEU A 1021 4.53 33.49 35.49
CA LEU A 1021 3.63 33.17 34.37
C LEU A 1021 2.18 32.90 34.79
N ALA A 1022 1.93 32.61 36.08
CA ALA A 1022 0.58 32.28 36.57
C ALA A 1022 -0.43 33.42 36.37
N ASN A 1023 0.04 34.67 36.46
CA ASN A 1023 -0.78 35.90 36.44
C ASN A 1023 -1.38 36.26 35.06
N GLN A 1024 -1.35 35.37 34.06
CA GLN A 1024 -1.98 35.61 32.74
C GLN A 1024 -2.91 34.48 32.25
N THR A 1025 -3.05 33.35 32.97
CA THR A 1025 -3.89 32.21 32.54
C THR A 1025 -4.67 31.55 33.69
N SER A 1026 -5.02 32.31 34.73
CA SER A 1026 -5.75 31.82 35.92
C SER A 1026 -7.27 31.67 35.69
N LEU A 1027 -7.68 30.61 34.99
CA LEU A 1027 -9.03 30.04 35.08
C LEU A 1027 -8.93 28.57 35.49
N SER A 1028 -9.11 28.30 36.79
CA SER A 1028 -9.18 26.95 37.35
C SER A 1028 -10.43 26.24 36.84
N LYS A 1029 -10.25 25.31 35.90
CA LYS A 1029 -11.34 24.55 35.29
C LYS A 1029 -11.61 23.29 36.11
N GLU A 1030 -12.51 23.41 37.08
CA GLU A 1030 -13.08 22.26 37.78
C GLU A 1030 -13.94 21.42 36.81
N SER A 1031 -13.94 20.10 36.99
CA SER A 1031 -14.72 19.16 36.17
C SER A 1031 -15.30 18.04 37.02
N THR A 1032 -16.51 17.61 36.66
CA THR A 1032 -17.31 16.61 37.40
C THR A 1032 -17.82 15.55 36.43
N GLY A 1033 -17.70 14.28 36.81
CA GLY A 1033 -18.20 13.12 36.07
C GLY A 1033 -17.40 11.85 36.36
N SER A 1034 -18.04 10.69 36.17
CA SER A 1034 -17.39 9.38 36.31
C SER A 1034 -16.33 9.14 35.21
N SER A 1035 -16.32 9.93 34.13
CA SER A 1035 -15.24 9.98 33.14
C SER A 1035 -13.91 10.44 33.74
N ILE A 1036 -13.92 11.52 34.53
CA ILE A 1036 -12.77 12.07 35.28
C ILE A 1036 -12.17 10.99 36.20
N ALA A 1037 -13.04 10.35 36.98
CA ALA A 1037 -12.69 9.27 37.91
C ALA A 1037 -12.06 8.06 37.18
N THR A 1038 -12.59 7.71 36.00
CA THR A 1038 -12.08 6.62 35.15
C THR A 1038 -10.67 6.91 34.64
N ALA A 1039 -10.40 8.14 34.19
CA ALA A 1039 -9.07 8.55 33.72
C ALA A 1039 -8.03 8.51 34.85
N LEU A 1040 -8.38 8.95 36.06
CA LEU A 1040 -7.50 8.86 37.23
C LEU A 1040 -7.24 7.40 37.64
N ALA A 1041 -8.25 6.53 37.59
CA ALA A 1041 -8.12 5.11 37.87
C ALA A 1041 -7.21 4.39 36.85
N ALA A 1042 -7.38 4.67 35.54
CA ALA A 1042 -6.50 4.14 34.50
C ALA A 1042 -5.04 4.62 34.68
N GLY A 1043 -4.86 5.89 35.08
CA GLY A 1043 -3.57 6.45 35.47
C GLY A 1043 -2.94 5.72 36.67
N LEU A 1044 -3.72 5.37 37.70
CA LEU A 1044 -3.23 4.58 38.84
C LEU A 1044 -2.82 3.16 38.40
N GLY A 1045 -3.58 2.52 37.52
CA GLY A 1045 -3.21 1.22 36.95
C GLY A 1045 -1.86 1.25 36.23
N ALA A 1046 -1.60 2.30 35.45
CA ALA A 1046 -0.30 2.52 34.82
C ALA A 1046 0.81 2.77 35.86
N MET A 1047 0.54 3.58 36.89
CA MET A 1047 1.49 3.87 37.96
C MET A 1047 1.91 2.62 38.76
N ILE A 1048 0.95 1.77 39.14
CA ILE A 1048 1.21 0.48 39.80
C ILE A 1048 2.12 -0.39 38.91
N THR A 1049 1.82 -0.45 37.61
CA THR A 1049 2.64 -1.18 36.63
C THR A 1049 4.07 -0.63 36.56
N TYR A 1050 4.26 0.70 36.58
CA TYR A 1050 5.59 1.32 36.63
C TYR A 1050 6.37 1.05 37.92
N CYS A 1051 5.70 0.97 39.08
CA CYS A 1051 6.35 0.59 40.34
C CYS A 1051 6.95 -0.83 40.26
N PHE A 1052 6.23 -1.77 39.63
CA PHE A 1052 6.74 -3.12 39.36
C PHE A 1052 7.85 -3.12 38.31
N LYS A 1053 7.69 -2.38 37.19
CA LYS A 1053 8.72 -2.24 36.14
C LYS A 1053 10.04 -1.71 36.69
N ALA A 1054 10.01 -0.65 37.51
CA ALA A 1054 11.21 -0.07 38.13
C ALA A 1054 11.89 -1.08 39.08
N SER A 1055 11.12 -1.76 39.93
CA SER A 1055 11.62 -2.76 40.87
C SER A 1055 12.28 -3.95 40.15
N ALA A 1056 11.63 -4.47 39.10
CA ALA A 1056 12.17 -5.55 38.28
C ALA A 1056 13.41 -5.11 37.48
N LEU A 1057 13.39 -3.90 36.90
CA LEU A 1057 14.50 -3.35 36.11
C LEU A 1057 15.75 -3.12 36.97
N ALA A 1058 15.60 -2.51 38.14
CA ALA A 1058 16.68 -2.34 39.10
C ALA A 1058 17.27 -3.70 39.55
N THR A 1059 16.42 -4.69 39.81
CA THR A 1059 16.85 -6.05 40.20
C THR A 1059 17.63 -6.74 39.07
N VAL A 1060 17.16 -6.67 37.82
CA VAL A 1060 17.85 -7.27 36.66
C VAL A 1060 19.17 -6.56 36.35
N SER A 1061 19.21 -5.23 36.43
CA SER A 1061 20.43 -4.44 36.20
C SER A 1061 21.48 -4.67 37.29
N ALA A 1062 21.08 -4.79 38.57
CA ALA A 1062 22.00 -5.13 39.66
C ALA A 1062 22.59 -6.54 39.52
N ARG A 1063 21.77 -7.54 39.14
CA ARG A 1063 22.22 -8.91 38.81
C ARG A 1063 23.25 -8.92 37.67
N ALA A 1064 23.08 -8.07 36.66
CA ALA A 1064 23.99 -7.99 35.53
C ALA A 1064 25.39 -7.46 35.91
N GLN A 1065 25.47 -6.60 36.95
CA GLN A 1065 26.72 -5.97 37.39
C GLN A 1065 27.55 -6.84 38.33
N GLN A 1066 26.93 -7.65 39.20
CA GLN A 1066 27.63 -8.31 40.32
C GLN A 1066 28.07 -9.76 40.08
N GLY A 1067 27.68 -10.36 38.95
CA GLY A 1067 27.99 -11.78 38.67
C GLY A 1067 27.11 -12.75 39.47
N LYS A 1068 27.48 -14.04 39.50
CA LYS A 1068 26.61 -15.11 40.01
C LYS A 1068 26.64 -15.32 41.53
N ASP A 1069 27.63 -14.77 42.24
CA ASP A 1069 28.00 -15.24 43.59
C ASP A 1069 27.45 -14.39 44.75
N VAL A 1070 26.31 -13.73 44.56
CA VAL A 1070 25.58 -13.05 45.65
C VAL A 1070 24.36 -13.89 46.05
N VAL A 1071 24.35 -14.35 47.29
CA VAL A 1071 23.22 -15.07 47.91
C VAL A 1071 21.96 -14.22 47.79
N ALA A 1072 20.89 -14.80 47.24
CA ALA A 1072 19.66 -14.09 46.91
C ALA A 1072 18.99 -13.46 48.14
N ARG A 1073 19.22 -12.15 48.33
CA ARG A 1073 18.35 -11.29 49.14
C ARG A 1073 16.96 -11.35 48.49
N SER A 1074 15.98 -11.92 49.19
CA SER A 1074 14.71 -12.37 48.60
C SER A 1074 14.10 -11.30 47.68
N GLU A 1075 13.97 -11.63 46.39
CA GLU A 1075 13.52 -10.68 45.37
C GLU A 1075 12.02 -10.40 45.53
N LEU A 1076 11.67 -9.17 45.92
CA LEU A 1076 10.27 -8.76 46.10
C LEU A 1076 9.48 -8.74 44.78
N VAL A 1077 10.14 -8.48 43.65
CA VAL A 1077 9.51 -8.35 42.32
C VAL A 1077 10.42 -8.97 41.26
N LYS A 1078 9.90 -9.92 40.48
CA LYS A 1078 10.59 -10.49 39.31
C LYS A 1078 10.03 -9.86 38.02
N PRO A 1079 10.73 -9.98 36.87
CA PRO A 1079 10.19 -9.50 35.58
C PRO A 1079 8.80 -10.07 35.26
N SER A 1080 8.56 -11.36 35.54
CA SER A 1080 7.25 -12.01 35.38
C SER A 1080 6.14 -11.45 36.28
N ASP A 1081 6.48 -10.75 37.36
CA ASP A 1081 5.49 -10.07 38.20
C ASP A 1081 4.99 -8.77 37.57
N VAL A 1082 5.71 -8.20 36.60
CA VAL A 1082 5.25 -7.06 35.78
C VAL A 1082 4.10 -7.49 34.88
N ASP A 1083 4.26 -8.61 34.17
CA ASP A 1083 3.19 -9.18 33.33
C ASP A 1083 2.00 -9.57 34.21
N ARG A 1084 2.27 -10.14 35.39
CA ARG A 1084 1.25 -10.62 36.32
C ARG A 1084 0.47 -9.49 37.01
N ILE A 1085 1.08 -8.35 37.36
CA ILE A 1085 0.35 -7.21 37.95
C ILE A 1085 -0.52 -6.48 36.91
N ALA A 1086 -0.21 -6.63 35.62
CA ALA A 1086 -1.04 -6.12 34.53
C ALA A 1086 -2.27 -7.00 34.24
N GLU A 1087 -2.40 -8.20 34.83
CA GLU A 1087 -3.62 -9.01 34.69
C GLU A 1087 -4.77 -8.44 35.55
N HIS A 1088 -5.96 -8.36 34.95
CA HIS A 1088 -7.18 -7.78 35.55
C HIS A 1088 -7.38 -8.13 37.04
N ASP A 1089 -7.41 -9.41 37.40
CA ASP A 1089 -7.76 -9.85 38.77
C ASP A 1089 -6.68 -9.49 39.80
N VAL A 1090 -5.42 -9.49 39.38
CA VAL A 1090 -4.27 -9.12 40.22
C VAL A 1090 -4.23 -7.61 40.44
N LEU A 1091 -4.51 -6.83 39.39
CA LEU A 1091 -4.66 -5.38 39.47
C LEU A 1091 -5.88 -4.98 40.32
N LYS A 1092 -7.03 -5.68 40.16
CA LYS A 1092 -8.25 -5.49 40.98
C LYS A 1092 -7.94 -5.78 42.45
N THR A 1093 -7.19 -6.84 42.75
CA THR A 1093 -6.70 -7.15 44.10
C THR A 1093 -5.74 -6.09 44.65
N ALA A 1094 -4.90 -5.47 43.81
CA ALA A 1094 -4.02 -4.37 44.22
C ALA A 1094 -4.81 -3.10 44.55
N PHE A 1095 -5.76 -2.70 43.70
CA PHE A 1095 -6.69 -1.59 43.95
C PHE A 1095 -7.44 -1.77 45.27
N SER A 1096 -7.99 -2.97 45.54
CA SER A 1096 -8.69 -3.27 46.80
C SER A 1096 -7.83 -3.16 48.07
N ARG A 1097 -6.50 -3.05 47.97
CA ARG A 1097 -5.59 -2.86 49.11
C ARG A 1097 -5.12 -1.42 49.28
N ILE A 1098 -5.34 -0.56 48.29
CA ILE A 1098 -4.99 0.86 48.35
C ILE A 1098 -6.15 1.62 49.02
N GLY A 1099 -5.84 2.47 49.99
CA GLY A 1099 -6.86 3.21 50.75
C GLY A 1099 -7.54 2.44 51.89
N GLN A 1100 -7.25 1.14 52.08
CA GLN A 1100 -7.68 0.43 53.29
C GLN A 1100 -6.85 0.87 54.50
N HIS A 1101 -7.52 1.34 55.55
CA HIS A 1101 -6.87 1.86 56.76
C HIS A 1101 -6.38 0.70 57.66
N VAL A 1102 -5.21 0.15 57.35
CA VAL A 1102 -4.60 -0.94 58.14
C VAL A 1102 -3.85 -0.34 59.34
N GLU A 1103 -4.44 -0.44 60.53
CA GLU A 1103 -3.94 0.16 61.78
C GLU A 1103 -2.55 -0.33 62.26
N ASN A 1104 -1.98 -1.36 61.62
CA ASN A 1104 -0.84 -2.14 62.12
C ASN A 1104 0.55 -1.74 61.56
N TRP A 1105 0.70 -0.57 60.92
CA TRP A 1105 2.04 -0.08 60.49
C TRP A 1105 2.65 0.90 61.51
N ARG A 1106 3.02 0.33 62.67
CA ARG A 1106 4.06 0.87 63.57
C ARG A 1106 5.11 -0.21 63.87
N MET A 1107 6.19 -0.19 63.09
CA MET A 1107 7.52 -0.75 63.43
C MET A 1107 8.58 0.12 62.75
#